data_AF-U5D3T9-F1
#
_entry.id   AF-U5D3T9-F1
#
_cell.length_a   1.000
_cell.length_b   1.000
_cell.length_c   1.000
_cell.angle_alpha   90.00
_cell.angle_beta   90.00
_cell.angle_gamma   90.00
#
_symmetry.space_group_name_H-M   'P 1'
#
loop_
_entity.id
_entity.type
_entity.pdbx_description
1 polymer ?
#
loop_
_entity_poly.entity_id
_entity_poly.type
_entity_poly.pdbx_seq_one_letter_code
_entity_poly.pdbx_strand_id
1 'polypeptide(L)'
;MSKVEENWERLVRAALKREHSRGPDVPGQVSDGIAGNVPSSLANSRHIDAILRAADELQEEDPNISRILCEHAYSLAQNLDPFSEGRGVLQFKTGLMSVIKQKLAKREGGMIDRTQDIARLREFYKMYRGKHKVDELREDERKLRESGGFSGNFGELERRTVKRKRIFATLNVLRTVVEELSQQVSPEEADKLIPEELKRVMESDAAMTEDLIAYNIVPLDAASVTNVISSLPEVRAAVSALNFRGLPKLPGDVAVPPQRNADVLDFLQYVFGFQVDNVSNQREHIVLLLANAQSRVGIPEGTEPKMDEGAVQKVFGKSLDNYTKWCSYLGIQTAFNLDALSKEKKLLFVSLYFLIWGEAANVRFLPECICYIFHQMVIELDEILRQQIAQTAKSCISENGVSFLDQVISHFYKILAAEAISNDNGRAPHSAWRNYDDFNEYFWSRECFDLRWPLQTNSLFFCEPPKVKKSMHLPGGNKRRGKTSFVEHRTFLHLYHSFPRLWIFLIMMFQGLAIVAFNDGKLRMKTLKEVLSLGPTFVIMKFFESVLDILMMFGAYSTTRRLAITRIFVRFLWFGCASVLISYLYIKGLQEPSRTNGTSAIFKIYIFVLGIYAAAQLLVSFLMRIPACRKVTDQCDHWPVIRFFKWMHQERYYVGRGMYEGTFDFLK
;
A
#
# COMPACT_ATOMS: atom_id res chain seq x y z
N MET A 1 10.01 -50.08 16.69
CA MET A 1 9.20 -49.07 15.98
C MET A 1 7.69 -49.31 16.10
N SER A 2 7.17 -50.55 16.05
CA SER A 2 5.72 -50.84 16.12
C SER A 2 4.98 -50.29 17.36
N LYS A 3 5.62 -50.31 18.54
CA LYS A 3 4.99 -49.87 19.79
C LYS A 3 4.76 -48.35 19.90
N VAL A 4 5.55 -47.56 19.15
CA VAL A 4 5.41 -46.10 19.10
C VAL A 4 4.29 -45.71 18.15
N GLU A 5 4.20 -46.43 17.02
CA GLU A 5 3.16 -46.26 16.01
C GLU A 5 1.77 -46.65 16.56
N GLU A 6 1.67 -47.77 17.29
CA GLU A 6 0.42 -48.16 17.98
C GLU A 6 0.00 -47.15 19.06
N ASN A 7 0.95 -46.64 19.85
CA ASN A 7 0.65 -45.64 20.87
C ASN A 7 0.21 -44.31 20.25
N TRP A 8 0.78 -43.95 19.11
CA TRP A 8 0.39 -42.75 18.38
C TRP A 8 -0.99 -42.89 17.73
N GLU A 9 -1.27 -44.02 17.07
CA GLU A 9 -2.61 -44.32 16.55
C GLU A 9 -3.67 -44.32 17.65
N ARG A 10 -3.34 -44.84 18.84
CA ARG A 10 -4.23 -44.83 20.00
C ARG A 10 -4.50 -43.41 20.51
N LEU A 11 -3.49 -42.54 20.54
CA LEU A 11 -3.62 -41.14 20.94
C LEU A 11 -4.43 -40.32 19.92
N VAL A 12 -4.21 -40.54 18.62
CA VAL A 12 -4.97 -39.90 17.55
C VAL A 12 -6.44 -40.35 17.58
N ARG A 13 -6.72 -41.65 17.73
CA ARG A 13 -8.09 -42.16 17.90
C ARG A 13 -8.77 -41.61 19.17
N ALA A 14 -8.01 -41.40 20.24
CA ALA A 14 -8.53 -40.82 21.48
C ALA A 14 -8.83 -39.33 21.32
N ALA A 15 -7.99 -38.57 20.60
CA ALA A 15 -8.23 -37.16 20.29
C ALA A 15 -9.49 -36.98 19.43
N LEU A 16 -9.60 -37.77 18.35
CA LEU A 16 -10.78 -37.76 17.47
C LEU A 16 -12.06 -38.16 18.23
N LYS A 17 -12.01 -39.14 19.13
CA LYS A 17 -13.17 -39.49 20.01
C LYS A 17 -13.53 -38.40 21.01
N ARG A 18 -12.55 -37.67 21.54
CA ARG A 18 -12.77 -36.56 22.50
C ARG A 18 -13.48 -35.39 21.84
N GLU A 19 -13.22 -35.16 20.56
CA GLU A 19 -13.87 -34.13 19.74
C GLU A 19 -15.33 -34.48 19.42
N HIS A 20 -15.62 -35.75 19.11
CA HIS A 20 -17.00 -36.25 18.91
C HIS A 20 -17.89 -36.19 20.17
N SER A 21 -17.31 -35.95 21.35
CA SER A 21 -18.03 -35.95 22.64
C SER A 21 -18.46 -34.55 23.10
N ARG A 22 -18.16 -33.48 22.36
CA ARG A 22 -18.65 -32.12 22.65
C ARG A 22 -19.96 -31.88 21.89
N GLY A 23 -21.06 -31.77 22.65
CA GLY A 23 -22.40 -31.59 22.11
C GLY A 23 -22.63 -30.26 21.38
N PRO A 24 -23.72 -30.14 20.60
CA PRO A 24 -23.95 -29.07 19.65
C PRO A 24 -24.78 -27.95 20.27
N ASP A 25 -24.24 -26.75 20.47
CA ASP A 25 -25.05 -25.56 20.77
C ASP A 25 -24.27 -24.26 20.51
N VAL A 26 -23.97 -23.95 19.23
CA VAL A 26 -23.77 -22.57 18.73
C VAL A 26 -24.22 -22.54 17.25
N PRO A 27 -25.15 -21.66 16.83
CA PRO A 27 -25.57 -21.57 15.44
C PRO A 27 -24.48 -20.86 14.62
N GLY A 28 -23.81 -21.60 13.73
CA GLY A 28 -22.85 -21.02 12.77
C GLY A 28 -21.63 -21.87 12.43
N GLN A 29 -21.39 -22.99 13.14
CA GLN A 29 -20.27 -23.88 12.85
C GLN A 29 -20.77 -25.18 12.22
N VAL A 30 -20.44 -25.38 10.94
CA VAL A 30 -20.62 -26.66 10.23
C VAL A 30 -19.72 -27.69 10.93
N SER A 31 -20.22 -28.91 11.13
CA SER A 31 -19.55 -30.00 11.86
C SER A 31 -18.06 -30.09 11.58
N ASP A 32 -17.22 -30.05 12.63
CA ASP A 32 -15.76 -30.17 12.52
C ASP A 32 -15.36 -31.55 11.96
N GLY A 33 -15.11 -31.58 10.65
CA GLY A 33 -14.51 -32.69 9.91
C GLY A 33 -13.00 -32.51 9.72
N ILE A 34 -12.39 -33.20 8.74
CA ILE A 34 -10.96 -33.02 8.44
C ILE A 34 -10.72 -31.68 7.72
N ALA A 35 -11.75 -31.12 7.09
CA ALA A 35 -11.72 -29.79 6.49
C ALA A 35 -11.36 -28.71 7.54
N GLY A 36 -10.38 -27.85 7.23
CA GLY A 36 -9.83 -26.85 8.15
C GLY A 36 -8.49 -27.22 8.83
N ASN A 37 -8.10 -28.50 8.82
CA ASN A 37 -6.82 -28.96 9.37
C ASN A 37 -5.69 -29.10 8.32
N VAL A 38 -5.90 -28.57 7.10
CA VAL A 38 -4.91 -28.62 6.01
C VAL A 38 -3.76 -27.65 6.33
N PRO A 39 -2.50 -28.14 6.41
CA PRO A 39 -1.36 -27.28 6.71
C PRO A 39 -1.16 -26.19 5.66
N SER A 40 -1.00 -24.94 6.10
CA SER A 40 -0.73 -23.80 5.21
C SER A 40 0.62 -23.89 4.49
N SER A 41 1.52 -24.77 4.93
CA SER A 41 2.81 -25.06 4.29
C SER A 41 2.69 -25.92 3.02
N LEU A 42 1.55 -26.57 2.78
CA LEU A 42 1.30 -27.27 1.51
C LEU A 42 0.94 -26.25 0.44
N ALA A 43 1.66 -26.31 -0.70
CA ALA A 43 1.20 -25.67 -1.93
C ALA A 43 -0.22 -26.18 -2.26
N ASN A 44 -1.08 -25.32 -2.81
CA ASN A 44 -2.49 -25.65 -3.09
C ASN A 44 -3.33 -26.11 -1.88
N SER A 45 -2.96 -25.72 -0.65
CA SER A 45 -3.74 -26.02 0.57
C SER A 45 -5.23 -25.67 0.47
N ARG A 46 -5.59 -24.57 -0.22
CA ARG A 46 -6.99 -24.17 -0.47
C ARG A 46 -7.77 -25.18 -1.32
N HIS A 47 -7.13 -25.78 -2.33
CA HIS A 47 -7.77 -26.77 -3.20
C HIS A 47 -8.02 -28.08 -2.44
N ILE A 48 -7.02 -28.55 -1.70
CA ILE A 48 -7.13 -29.74 -0.83
C ILE A 48 -8.22 -29.54 0.23
N ASP A 49 -8.27 -28.35 0.84
CA ASP A 49 -9.29 -27.99 1.83
C ASP A 49 -10.71 -27.98 1.22
N ALA A 50 -10.87 -27.46 0.00
CA ALA A 50 -12.16 -27.51 -0.72
C ALA A 50 -12.61 -28.95 -1.00
N ILE A 51 -11.69 -29.82 -1.43
CA ILE A 51 -11.98 -31.25 -1.67
C ILE A 51 -12.42 -31.94 -0.37
N LEU A 52 -11.71 -31.72 0.74
CA LEU A 52 -12.05 -32.32 2.02
C LEU A 52 -13.36 -31.78 2.60
N ARG A 53 -13.65 -30.49 2.42
CA ARG A 53 -14.94 -29.91 2.80
C ARG A 53 -16.08 -30.59 2.04
N ALA A 54 -15.95 -30.75 0.73
CA ALA A 54 -16.94 -31.49 -0.06
C ALA A 54 -17.04 -32.96 0.40
N ALA A 55 -15.93 -33.60 0.74
CA ALA A 55 -15.92 -34.97 1.24
C ALA A 55 -16.71 -35.11 2.56
N ASP A 56 -16.49 -34.22 3.52
CA ASP A 56 -17.19 -34.23 4.81
C ASP A 56 -18.70 -33.99 4.62
N GLU A 57 -19.09 -33.07 3.74
CA GLU A 57 -20.50 -32.80 3.44
C GLU A 57 -21.21 -33.97 2.74
N LEU A 58 -20.53 -34.64 1.82
CA LEU A 58 -21.08 -35.76 1.06
C LEU A 58 -21.01 -37.10 1.82
N GLN A 59 -20.40 -37.12 3.01
CA GLN A 59 -20.21 -38.33 3.80
C GLN A 59 -21.52 -39.01 4.22
N GLU A 60 -22.55 -38.22 4.53
CA GLU A 60 -23.88 -38.75 4.87
C GLU A 60 -24.68 -39.16 3.64
N GLU A 61 -24.40 -38.55 2.47
CA GLU A 61 -25.11 -38.85 1.23
C GLU A 61 -24.57 -40.08 0.51
N ASP A 62 -23.25 -40.13 0.27
CA ASP A 62 -22.57 -41.30 -0.29
C ASP A 62 -21.16 -41.46 0.31
N PRO A 63 -21.00 -42.43 1.24
CA PRO A 63 -19.71 -42.72 1.86
C PRO A 63 -18.61 -43.09 0.86
N ASN A 64 -18.94 -43.64 -0.32
CA ASN A 64 -17.97 -44.02 -1.32
C ASN A 64 -17.42 -42.79 -2.06
N ILE A 65 -18.26 -41.80 -2.34
CA ILE A 65 -17.83 -40.53 -2.97
C ILE A 65 -16.94 -39.76 -2.01
N SER A 66 -17.35 -39.67 -0.74
CA SER A 66 -16.54 -39.06 0.30
C SER A 66 -15.16 -39.74 0.46
N ARG A 67 -15.11 -41.08 0.37
CA ARG A 67 -13.84 -41.83 0.33
C ARG A 67 -12.99 -41.44 -0.87
N ILE A 68 -13.56 -41.42 -2.09
CA ILE A 68 -12.81 -41.10 -3.32
C ILE A 68 -12.20 -39.70 -3.22
N LEU A 69 -12.96 -38.71 -2.73
CA LEU A 69 -12.47 -37.36 -2.51
C LEU A 69 -11.33 -37.31 -1.48
N CYS A 70 -11.45 -38.02 -0.35
CA CYS A 70 -10.37 -38.11 0.65
C CYS A 70 -9.10 -38.78 0.07
N GLU A 71 -9.24 -39.84 -0.71
CA GLU A 71 -8.11 -40.52 -1.36
C GLU A 71 -7.41 -39.62 -2.37
N HIS A 72 -8.18 -38.88 -3.15
CA HIS A 72 -7.66 -37.92 -4.12
C HIS A 72 -6.91 -36.77 -3.42
N ALA A 73 -7.50 -36.20 -2.36
CA ALA A 73 -6.86 -35.18 -1.53
C ALA A 73 -5.54 -35.69 -0.91
N TYR A 74 -5.50 -36.95 -0.47
CA TYR A 74 -4.27 -37.58 0.02
C TYR A 74 -3.22 -37.71 -1.08
N SER A 75 -3.62 -38.16 -2.27
CA SER A 75 -2.71 -38.29 -3.43
C SER A 75 -2.11 -36.94 -3.83
N LEU A 76 -2.93 -35.88 -3.88
CA LEU A 76 -2.47 -34.51 -4.14
C LEU A 76 -1.45 -34.06 -3.09
N ALA A 77 -1.76 -34.21 -1.80
CA ALA A 77 -0.83 -33.86 -0.72
C ALA A 77 0.47 -34.68 -0.79
N GLN A 78 0.41 -35.94 -1.23
CA GLN A 78 1.58 -36.78 -1.39
C GLN A 78 2.47 -36.33 -2.54
N ASN A 79 1.88 -35.95 -3.68
CA ASN A 79 2.62 -35.46 -4.84
C ASN A 79 3.27 -34.10 -4.58
N LEU A 80 2.62 -33.23 -3.80
CA LEU A 80 3.11 -31.88 -3.51
C LEU A 80 4.25 -31.84 -2.49
N ASP A 81 4.29 -32.77 -1.53
CA ASP A 81 5.37 -32.87 -0.54
C ASP A 81 5.69 -34.34 -0.24
N PRO A 82 6.40 -35.07 -1.13
CA PRO A 82 6.62 -36.51 -0.97
C PRO A 82 7.33 -36.90 0.34
N PHE A 83 8.21 -36.04 0.84
CA PHE A 83 9.03 -36.26 2.04
C PHE A 83 8.39 -35.70 3.32
N SER A 84 7.25 -34.99 3.22
CA SER A 84 6.52 -34.40 4.35
C SER A 84 7.37 -33.41 5.17
N GLU A 85 8.17 -32.60 4.50
CA GLU A 85 9.07 -31.61 5.13
C GLU A 85 8.30 -30.38 5.66
N GLY A 86 7.12 -30.10 5.10
CA GLY A 86 6.28 -28.99 5.52
C GLY A 86 5.78 -29.15 6.96
N ARG A 87 5.74 -28.03 7.71
CA ARG A 87 5.25 -28.01 9.10
C ARG A 87 3.81 -28.55 9.17
N GLY A 88 3.61 -29.68 9.85
CA GLY A 88 2.29 -30.29 10.06
C GLY A 88 1.81 -31.22 8.93
N VAL A 89 2.56 -31.33 7.82
CA VAL A 89 2.17 -32.15 6.66
C VAL A 89 2.12 -33.64 6.99
N LEU A 90 3.11 -34.14 7.72
CA LEU A 90 3.13 -35.54 8.16
C LEU A 90 1.90 -35.88 9.02
N GLN A 91 1.60 -35.03 10.01
CA GLN A 91 0.45 -35.22 10.92
C GLN A 91 -0.86 -35.24 10.13
N PHE A 92 -1.03 -34.30 9.20
CA PHE A 92 -2.18 -34.22 8.32
C PHE A 92 -2.33 -35.48 7.45
N LYS A 93 -1.27 -35.93 6.76
CA LYS A 93 -1.29 -37.13 5.91
C LYS A 93 -1.62 -38.38 6.71
N THR A 94 -1.01 -38.56 7.88
CA THR A 94 -1.29 -39.70 8.75
C THR A 94 -2.75 -39.68 9.25
N GLY A 95 -3.27 -38.51 9.62
CA GLY A 95 -4.66 -38.32 10.01
C GLY A 95 -5.63 -38.66 8.89
N LEU A 96 -5.40 -38.11 7.69
CA LEU A 96 -6.23 -38.37 6.51
C LEU A 96 -6.21 -39.84 6.10
N MET A 97 -5.03 -40.48 6.11
CA MET A 97 -4.88 -41.92 5.86
C MET A 97 -5.66 -42.77 6.88
N SER A 98 -5.66 -42.38 8.16
CA SER A 98 -6.47 -43.06 9.19
C SER A 98 -7.96 -42.98 8.85
N VAL A 99 -8.45 -41.82 8.39
CA VAL A 99 -9.85 -41.67 8.01
C VAL A 99 -10.18 -42.48 6.75
N ILE A 100 -9.31 -42.49 5.74
CA ILE A 100 -9.47 -43.34 4.55
C ILE A 100 -9.56 -44.82 4.97
N LYS A 101 -8.68 -45.29 5.85
CA LYS A 101 -8.72 -46.66 6.39
C LYS A 101 -10.03 -46.96 7.13
N GLN A 102 -10.55 -46.03 7.92
CA GLN A 102 -11.86 -46.20 8.58
C GLN A 102 -13.01 -46.29 7.58
N LYS A 103 -12.97 -45.49 6.50
CA LYS A 103 -13.97 -45.53 5.42
C LYS A 103 -13.88 -46.83 4.62
N LEU A 104 -12.67 -47.33 4.37
CA LEU A 104 -12.42 -48.62 3.71
C LEU A 104 -12.81 -49.83 4.57
N ALA A 105 -12.64 -49.76 5.89
CA ALA A 105 -13.04 -50.85 6.80
C ALA A 105 -14.56 -51.10 6.84
N LYS A 106 -15.37 -50.13 6.38
CA LYS A 106 -16.83 -50.29 6.19
C LYS A 106 -17.20 -50.89 4.82
N ARG A 107 -16.22 -51.20 3.97
CA ARG A 107 -16.42 -51.77 2.62
C ARG A 107 -16.14 -53.28 2.65
N GLU A 108 -17.03 -54.06 2.06
CA GLU A 108 -16.75 -55.46 1.72
C GLU A 108 -15.67 -55.49 0.62
N GLY A 109 -14.56 -56.19 0.90
CA GLY A 109 -13.28 -56.04 0.21
C GLY A 109 -13.32 -56.13 -1.32
N GLY A 110 -12.71 -55.15 -1.98
CA GLY A 110 -12.34 -55.17 -3.40
C GLY A 110 -11.20 -54.21 -3.67
N MET A 111 -10.33 -54.51 -4.66
CA MET A 111 -9.27 -53.60 -5.12
C MET A 111 -9.84 -52.25 -5.56
N ILE A 112 -9.02 -51.20 -5.48
CA ILE A 112 -9.37 -49.84 -5.94
C ILE A 112 -9.24 -49.84 -7.46
N ASP A 113 -10.36 -49.71 -8.16
CA ASP A 113 -10.41 -49.52 -9.62
C ASP A 113 -10.76 -48.05 -9.92
N ARG A 114 -9.77 -47.30 -10.42
CA ARG A 114 -9.91 -45.87 -10.73
C ARG A 114 -10.96 -45.62 -11.82
N THR A 115 -11.14 -46.56 -12.74
CA THR A 115 -12.15 -46.50 -13.80
C THR A 115 -13.57 -46.56 -13.20
N GLN A 116 -13.74 -47.42 -12.19
CA GLN A 116 -15.00 -47.53 -11.45
C GLN A 116 -15.27 -46.31 -10.56
N ASP A 117 -14.24 -45.72 -9.96
CA ASP A 117 -14.33 -44.49 -9.17
C ASP A 117 -14.77 -43.29 -10.03
N ILE A 118 -14.20 -43.13 -11.23
CA ILE A 118 -14.59 -42.08 -12.19
C ILE A 118 -16.05 -42.26 -12.62
N ALA A 119 -16.46 -43.49 -12.96
CA ALA A 119 -17.84 -43.77 -13.33
C ALA A 119 -18.82 -43.46 -12.19
N ARG A 120 -18.47 -43.78 -10.94
CA ARG A 120 -19.27 -43.44 -9.76
C ARG A 120 -19.36 -41.93 -9.53
N LEU A 121 -18.24 -41.21 -9.57
CA LEU A 121 -18.24 -39.75 -9.43
C LEU A 121 -19.10 -39.07 -10.50
N ARG A 122 -19.06 -39.57 -11.73
CA ARG A 122 -19.88 -39.07 -12.84
C ARG A 122 -21.37 -39.28 -12.62
N GLU A 123 -21.80 -40.49 -12.26
CA GLU A 123 -23.21 -40.76 -11.98
C GLU A 123 -23.69 -39.98 -10.74
N PHE A 124 -22.83 -39.85 -9.73
CA PHE A 124 -23.11 -39.03 -8.57
C PHE A 124 -23.25 -37.55 -8.93
N TYR A 125 -22.40 -37.00 -9.80
CA TYR A 125 -22.53 -35.63 -10.30
C TYR A 125 -23.91 -35.38 -10.92
N LYS A 126 -24.35 -36.27 -11.81
CA LYS A 126 -25.68 -36.16 -12.44
C LYS A 126 -26.82 -36.23 -11.42
N MET A 127 -26.72 -37.19 -10.49
CA MET A 127 -27.72 -37.38 -9.43
C MET A 127 -27.78 -36.16 -8.49
N TYR A 128 -26.63 -35.65 -8.06
CA TYR A 128 -26.52 -34.46 -7.21
C TYR A 128 -27.09 -33.22 -7.92
N ARG A 129 -26.78 -33.03 -9.21
CA ARG A 129 -27.33 -31.95 -10.04
C ARG A 129 -28.86 -32.01 -10.15
N GLY A 130 -29.41 -33.21 -10.35
CA GLY A 130 -30.86 -33.45 -10.39
C GLY A 130 -31.55 -33.23 -9.04
N LYS A 131 -30.98 -33.79 -7.96
CA LYS A 131 -31.48 -33.67 -6.59
C LYS A 131 -31.58 -32.21 -6.13
N HIS A 132 -30.58 -31.40 -6.46
CA HIS A 132 -30.53 -29.98 -6.10
C HIS A 132 -31.21 -29.06 -7.12
N LYS A 133 -31.80 -29.60 -8.20
CA LYS A 133 -32.52 -28.84 -9.23
C LYS A 133 -31.70 -27.65 -9.75
N VAL A 134 -30.45 -27.91 -10.14
CA VAL A 134 -29.49 -26.87 -10.53
C VAL A 134 -30.00 -26.01 -11.68
N ASP A 135 -30.76 -26.59 -12.63
CA ASP A 135 -31.38 -25.84 -13.73
C ASP A 135 -32.45 -24.85 -13.24
N GLU A 136 -33.26 -25.23 -12.25
CA GLU A 136 -34.22 -24.31 -11.62
C GLU A 136 -33.49 -23.21 -10.86
N LEU A 137 -32.39 -23.54 -10.16
CA LEU A 137 -31.58 -22.54 -9.44
C LEU A 137 -30.96 -21.50 -10.39
N ARG A 138 -30.55 -21.91 -11.59
CA ARG A 138 -30.07 -21.03 -12.66
C ARG A 138 -31.17 -20.16 -13.22
N GLU A 139 -32.33 -20.75 -13.49
CA GLU A 139 -33.46 -20.04 -14.05
C GLU A 139 -34.03 -19.02 -13.06
N ASP A 140 -34.07 -19.36 -11.77
CA ASP A 140 -34.40 -18.42 -10.70
C ASP A 140 -33.41 -17.27 -10.61
N GLU A 141 -32.11 -17.53 -10.83
CA GLU A 141 -31.09 -16.48 -10.93
C GLU A 141 -31.33 -15.55 -12.13
N ARG A 142 -31.64 -16.13 -13.29
CA ARG A 142 -31.98 -15.39 -14.51
C ARG A 142 -33.25 -14.54 -14.32
N LYS A 143 -34.28 -15.09 -13.68
CA LYS A 143 -35.52 -14.36 -13.39
C LYS A 143 -35.30 -13.23 -12.38
N LEU A 144 -34.51 -13.47 -11.34
CA LEU A 144 -34.10 -12.42 -10.40
C LEU A 144 -33.32 -11.31 -11.11
N ARG A 145 -32.48 -11.67 -12.10
CA ARG A 145 -31.77 -10.73 -12.97
C ARG A 145 -32.72 -9.89 -13.84
N GLU A 146 -33.81 -10.49 -14.33
CA GLU A 146 -34.77 -9.81 -15.23
C GLU A 146 -35.82 -8.98 -14.49
N SER A 147 -36.24 -9.39 -13.28
CA SER A 147 -37.37 -8.75 -12.58
C SER A 147 -37.05 -7.38 -12.00
N GLY A 148 -35.78 -7.05 -11.73
CA GLY A 148 -35.33 -5.73 -11.23
C GLY A 148 -35.95 -5.24 -9.90
N GLY A 149 -36.94 -5.94 -9.35
CA GLY A 149 -37.72 -5.58 -8.17
C GLY A 149 -37.47 -6.55 -7.01
N PHE A 150 -37.24 -5.99 -5.83
CA PHE A 150 -36.87 -6.74 -4.64
C PHE A 150 -38.12 -7.29 -3.93
N SER A 151 -38.11 -8.57 -3.57
CA SER A 151 -39.03 -9.15 -2.57
C SER A 151 -38.49 -8.84 -1.18
N GLY A 152 -39.31 -8.28 -0.29
CA GLY A 152 -38.91 -7.73 1.01
C GLY A 152 -38.37 -8.70 2.08
N ASN A 153 -38.04 -9.95 1.73
CA ASN A 153 -37.61 -10.98 2.68
C ASN A 153 -36.10 -11.30 2.57
N PHE A 154 -35.25 -10.37 3.04
CA PHE A 154 -33.79 -10.44 2.91
C PHE A 154 -33.17 -11.71 3.52
N GLY A 155 -33.65 -12.17 4.68
CA GLY A 155 -33.11 -13.36 5.33
C GLY A 155 -33.39 -14.66 4.59
N GLU A 156 -34.48 -14.74 3.81
CA GLU A 156 -34.76 -15.89 2.96
C GLU A 156 -33.86 -15.91 1.73
N LEU A 157 -33.62 -14.73 1.14
CA LEU A 157 -32.74 -14.56 0.00
C LEU A 157 -31.29 -14.95 0.34
N GLU A 158 -30.77 -14.48 1.48
CA GLU A 158 -29.44 -14.83 1.96
C GLU A 158 -29.27 -16.35 2.12
N ARG A 159 -30.23 -17.02 2.75
CA ARG A 159 -30.23 -18.49 2.89
C ARG A 159 -30.22 -19.21 1.55
N ARG A 160 -31.01 -18.73 0.58
CA ARG A 160 -31.04 -19.29 -0.79
C ARG A 160 -29.70 -19.09 -1.50
N THR A 161 -29.08 -17.92 -1.36
CA THR A 161 -27.76 -17.62 -1.96
C THR A 161 -26.66 -18.49 -1.36
N VAL A 162 -26.57 -18.59 -0.03
CA VAL A 162 -25.57 -19.45 0.64
C VAL A 162 -25.73 -20.91 0.20
N LYS A 163 -26.98 -21.41 0.14
CA LYS A 163 -27.28 -22.75 -0.36
C LYS A 163 -26.81 -22.93 -1.81
N ARG A 164 -27.06 -21.94 -2.69
CA ARG A 164 -26.62 -21.96 -4.09
C ARG A 164 -25.11 -22.01 -4.21
N LYS A 165 -24.38 -21.11 -3.52
CA LYS A 165 -22.91 -21.08 -3.51
C LYS A 165 -22.32 -22.42 -3.09
N ARG A 166 -22.89 -23.02 -2.04
CA ARG A 166 -22.48 -24.33 -1.55
C ARG A 166 -22.66 -25.43 -2.61
N ILE A 167 -23.82 -25.48 -3.27
CA ILE A 167 -24.12 -26.49 -4.31
C ILE A 167 -23.14 -26.39 -5.48
N PHE A 168 -22.93 -25.18 -6.02
CA PHE A 168 -22.01 -24.97 -7.14
C PHE A 168 -20.55 -25.22 -6.76
N ALA A 169 -20.13 -24.86 -5.54
CA ALA A 169 -18.80 -25.19 -5.03
C ALA A 169 -18.57 -26.72 -4.99
N THR A 170 -19.53 -27.49 -4.50
CA THR A 170 -19.46 -28.96 -4.48
C THR A 170 -19.44 -29.55 -5.89
N LEU A 171 -20.24 -29.02 -6.82
CA LEU A 171 -20.22 -29.44 -8.22
C LEU A 171 -18.86 -29.17 -8.88
N ASN A 172 -18.26 -28.00 -8.61
CA ASN A 172 -16.94 -27.66 -9.14
C ASN A 172 -15.86 -28.59 -8.60
N VAL A 173 -15.88 -28.92 -7.30
CA VAL A 173 -14.97 -29.92 -6.72
C VAL A 173 -15.15 -31.29 -7.38
N LEU A 174 -16.39 -31.78 -7.51
CA LEU A 174 -16.65 -33.06 -8.18
C LEU A 174 -16.13 -33.06 -9.62
N ARG A 175 -16.31 -31.95 -10.35
CA ARG A 175 -15.76 -31.78 -11.69
C ARG A 175 -14.24 -31.86 -11.72
N THR A 176 -13.57 -31.05 -10.90
CA THR A 176 -12.11 -31.01 -10.86
C THR A 176 -11.52 -32.36 -10.52
N VAL A 177 -12.10 -33.09 -9.56
CA VAL A 177 -11.62 -34.44 -9.21
C VAL A 177 -11.87 -35.43 -10.35
N VAL A 178 -13.00 -35.36 -11.05
CA VAL A 178 -13.26 -36.21 -12.23
C VAL A 178 -12.24 -35.95 -13.35
N GLU A 179 -11.92 -34.68 -13.63
CA GLU A 179 -10.93 -34.28 -14.63
C GLU A 179 -9.50 -34.68 -14.25
N GLU A 180 -9.12 -34.54 -12.97
CA GLU A 180 -7.78 -34.91 -12.49
C GLU A 180 -7.59 -36.43 -12.42
N LEU A 181 -8.65 -37.19 -12.12
CA LEU A 181 -8.62 -38.66 -12.16
C LEU A 181 -8.62 -39.20 -13.59
N SER A 182 -9.30 -38.54 -14.53
CA SER A 182 -9.34 -38.99 -15.93
C SER A 182 -7.98 -38.85 -16.64
N GLN A 183 -7.13 -37.91 -16.21
CA GLN A 183 -5.73 -37.80 -16.67
C GLN A 183 -4.86 -39.03 -16.31
N GLN A 184 -5.31 -39.86 -15.38
CA GLN A 184 -4.59 -41.08 -14.96
C GLN A 184 -4.96 -42.32 -15.79
N VAL A 185 -5.89 -42.18 -16.73
CA VAL A 185 -6.41 -43.24 -17.60
C VAL A 185 -6.05 -42.91 -19.07
N SER A 186 -6.08 -43.89 -19.97
CA SER A 186 -5.80 -43.65 -21.38
C SER A 186 -6.81 -42.67 -22.00
N PRO A 187 -6.41 -41.79 -22.95
CA PRO A 187 -7.30 -40.79 -23.54
C PRO A 187 -8.57 -41.37 -24.16
N GLU A 188 -8.47 -42.53 -24.81
CA GLU A 188 -9.59 -43.23 -25.45
C GLU A 188 -10.62 -43.79 -24.45
N GLU A 189 -10.17 -44.14 -23.25
CA GLU A 189 -11.02 -44.61 -22.16
C GLU A 189 -11.63 -43.43 -21.39
N ALA A 190 -10.88 -42.34 -21.20
CA ALA A 190 -11.37 -41.10 -20.60
C ALA A 190 -12.53 -40.50 -21.42
N ASP A 191 -12.41 -40.45 -22.75
CA ASP A 191 -13.46 -39.95 -23.65
C ASP A 191 -14.72 -40.83 -23.65
N LYS A 192 -14.57 -42.14 -23.44
CA LYS A 192 -15.73 -43.06 -23.24
C LYS A 192 -16.39 -42.86 -21.87
N LEU A 193 -15.61 -42.48 -20.85
CA LEU A 193 -16.08 -42.28 -19.49
C LEU A 193 -16.70 -40.90 -19.28
N ILE A 194 -16.33 -39.86 -20.02
CA ILE A 194 -16.91 -38.52 -19.88
C ILE A 194 -17.45 -38.07 -21.24
N PRO A 195 -18.75 -38.23 -21.52
CA PRO A 195 -19.34 -37.73 -22.76
C PRO A 195 -19.16 -36.22 -22.88
N GLU A 196 -18.89 -35.74 -24.09
CA GLU A 196 -18.59 -34.31 -24.35
C GLU A 196 -19.74 -33.36 -23.97
N GLU A 197 -20.98 -33.85 -23.96
CA GLU A 197 -22.13 -33.11 -23.47
C GLU A 197 -22.05 -32.85 -21.95
N LEU A 198 -21.61 -33.84 -21.18
CA LEU A 198 -21.46 -33.70 -19.74
C LEU A 198 -20.32 -32.73 -19.39
N LYS A 199 -19.23 -32.77 -20.17
CA LYS A 199 -18.10 -31.84 -20.02
C LYS A 199 -18.55 -30.38 -20.19
N ARG A 200 -19.34 -30.09 -21.22
CA ARG A 200 -19.94 -28.75 -21.41
C ARG A 200 -20.84 -28.31 -20.26
N VAL A 201 -21.63 -29.23 -19.72
CA VAL A 201 -22.49 -28.95 -18.55
C VAL A 201 -21.63 -28.64 -17.32
N MET A 202 -20.57 -29.42 -17.09
CA MET A 202 -19.63 -29.23 -15.99
C MET A 202 -18.88 -27.89 -16.10
N GLU A 203 -18.41 -27.52 -17.30
CA GLU A 203 -17.78 -26.22 -17.57
C GLU A 203 -18.75 -25.06 -17.31
N SER A 204 -20.01 -25.20 -17.76
CA SER A 204 -21.06 -24.22 -17.48
C SER A 204 -21.35 -24.10 -15.98
N ASP A 205 -21.40 -25.22 -15.24
CA ASP A 205 -21.62 -25.25 -13.78
C ASP A 205 -20.42 -24.64 -13.02
N ALA A 206 -19.20 -24.82 -13.52
CA ALA A 206 -17.99 -24.23 -12.96
C ALA A 206 -17.92 -22.70 -13.14
N ALA A 207 -18.30 -22.18 -14.31
CA ALA A 207 -18.34 -20.74 -14.57
C ALA A 207 -19.26 -20.00 -13.57
N MET A 208 -20.37 -20.63 -13.17
CA MET A 208 -21.25 -20.07 -12.13
C MET A 208 -20.58 -20.02 -10.75
N THR A 209 -19.62 -20.90 -10.46
CA THR A 209 -18.91 -20.92 -9.18
C THR A 209 -17.95 -19.74 -9.07
N GLU A 210 -17.25 -19.38 -10.15
CA GLU A 210 -16.36 -18.21 -10.19
C GLU A 210 -17.14 -16.89 -10.02
N ASP A 211 -18.31 -16.79 -10.65
CA ASP A 211 -19.25 -15.65 -10.47
C ASP A 211 -19.74 -15.51 -9.02
N LEU A 212 -19.78 -16.60 -8.24
CA LEU A 212 -20.29 -16.60 -6.87
C LEU A 212 -19.24 -16.28 -5.79
N ILE A 213 -17.94 -16.31 -6.11
CA ILE A 213 -16.82 -16.06 -5.15
C ILE A 213 -16.22 -14.66 -5.40
N ALA A 214 -17.02 -13.67 -5.79
CA ALA A 214 -16.54 -12.30 -5.80
C ALA A 214 -16.27 -11.84 -4.35
N TYR A 215 -15.01 -11.51 -4.03
CA TYR A 215 -14.61 -10.87 -2.77
C TYR A 215 -15.16 -9.43 -2.66
N ASN A 216 -15.59 -8.88 -3.79
CA ASN A 216 -16.12 -7.54 -3.91
C ASN A 216 -17.50 -7.42 -3.27
N ILE A 217 -17.71 -6.36 -2.50
CA ILE A 217 -19.00 -6.06 -1.88
C ILE A 217 -20.01 -5.84 -3.01
N VAL A 218 -19.68 -5.05 -4.03
CA VAL A 218 -20.43 -4.81 -5.26
C VAL A 218 -19.76 -5.57 -6.42
N PRO A 219 -20.23 -6.80 -6.72
CA PRO A 219 -19.60 -7.62 -7.75
C PRO A 219 -20.05 -7.18 -9.14
N LEU A 220 -19.38 -6.15 -9.69
CA LEU A 220 -19.71 -5.55 -10.98
C LEU A 220 -19.45 -6.49 -12.18
N ASP A 221 -18.54 -7.44 -12.01
CA ASP A 221 -18.14 -8.40 -13.06
C ASP A 221 -18.89 -9.74 -12.96
N ALA A 222 -19.57 -10.02 -11.84
CA ALA A 222 -20.26 -11.30 -11.65
C ALA A 222 -21.71 -11.25 -12.11
N ALA A 223 -22.23 -12.40 -12.58
CA ALA A 223 -23.64 -12.55 -12.96
C ALA A 223 -24.66 -12.39 -11.80
N SER A 224 -24.19 -12.30 -10.54
CA SER A 224 -25.06 -12.26 -9.36
C SER A 224 -25.61 -10.86 -9.05
N VAL A 225 -26.81 -10.57 -9.56
CA VAL A 225 -27.58 -9.32 -9.33
C VAL A 225 -28.12 -9.21 -7.88
N THR A 226 -27.77 -10.15 -6.98
CA THR A 226 -28.32 -10.20 -5.62
C THR A 226 -27.86 -9.05 -4.71
N ASN A 227 -26.99 -8.15 -5.16
CA ASN A 227 -26.56 -7.03 -4.34
C ASN A 227 -27.47 -5.80 -4.50
N VAL A 228 -28.29 -5.51 -3.48
CA VAL A 228 -29.10 -4.29 -3.37
C VAL A 228 -28.28 -3.02 -3.64
N ILE A 229 -27.00 -3.00 -3.25
CA ILE A 229 -26.12 -1.85 -3.38
C ILE A 229 -25.91 -1.46 -4.86
N SER A 230 -25.87 -2.41 -5.80
CA SER A 230 -25.73 -2.08 -7.23
C SER A 230 -26.96 -1.41 -7.83
N SER A 231 -28.12 -1.52 -7.17
CA SER A 231 -29.38 -0.88 -7.60
C SER A 231 -29.50 0.58 -7.16
N LEU A 232 -28.69 1.02 -6.19
CA LEU A 232 -28.75 2.37 -5.65
C LEU A 232 -28.45 3.42 -6.73
N PRO A 233 -29.20 4.54 -6.82
CA PRO A 233 -29.02 5.56 -7.86
C PRO A 233 -27.58 6.11 -7.92
N GLU A 234 -26.97 6.29 -6.75
CA GLU A 234 -25.60 6.74 -6.53
C GLU A 234 -24.57 5.83 -7.22
N VAL A 235 -24.77 4.52 -7.05
CA VAL A 235 -23.89 3.47 -7.53
C VAL A 235 -24.09 3.28 -9.03
N ARG A 236 -25.36 3.30 -9.50
CA ARG A 236 -25.68 3.29 -10.94
C ARG A 236 -25.07 4.51 -11.67
N ALA A 237 -25.13 5.69 -11.06
CA ALA A 237 -24.50 6.89 -11.58
C ALA A 237 -22.97 6.77 -11.65
N ALA A 238 -22.35 6.17 -10.63
CA ALA A 238 -20.91 5.93 -10.58
C ALA A 238 -20.45 4.95 -11.67
N VAL A 239 -21.12 3.80 -11.79
CA VAL A 239 -20.84 2.79 -12.82
C VAL A 239 -21.02 3.39 -14.21
N SER A 240 -22.12 4.13 -14.44
CA SER A 240 -22.34 4.81 -15.72
C SER A 240 -21.29 5.87 -16.04
N ALA A 241 -20.71 6.53 -15.03
CA ALA A 241 -19.70 7.57 -15.23
C ALA A 241 -18.34 6.99 -15.66
N LEU A 242 -18.07 5.72 -15.38
CA LEU A 242 -16.86 5.01 -15.83
C LEU A 242 -16.94 4.57 -17.30
N ASN A 243 -18.12 4.57 -17.92
CA ASN A 243 -18.30 4.28 -19.34
C ASN A 243 -17.87 5.49 -20.21
N PHE A 244 -16.56 5.70 -20.34
CA PHE A 244 -16.01 6.84 -21.06
C PHE A 244 -16.02 6.63 -22.59
N ARG A 245 -16.96 7.30 -23.27
CA ARG A 245 -17.14 7.21 -24.74
C ARG A 245 -16.03 7.85 -25.58
N GLY A 246 -15.15 8.64 -24.97
CA GLY A 246 -14.06 9.36 -25.66
C GLY A 246 -12.73 8.61 -25.70
N LEU A 247 -12.70 7.33 -25.30
CA LEU A 247 -11.50 6.50 -25.32
C LEU A 247 -11.22 5.96 -26.73
N PRO A 248 -9.93 5.71 -27.07
CA PRO A 248 -9.57 4.92 -28.24
C PRO A 248 -10.26 3.56 -28.22
N LYS A 249 -10.64 3.05 -29.39
CA LYS A 249 -11.33 1.76 -29.48
C LYS A 249 -10.39 0.63 -29.05
N LEU A 250 -10.85 -0.19 -28.11
CA LEU A 250 -10.20 -1.45 -27.77
C LEU A 250 -10.26 -2.41 -28.99
N PRO A 251 -9.20 -3.18 -29.25
CA PRO A 251 -9.26 -4.20 -30.28
C PRO A 251 -10.22 -5.34 -29.88
N GLY A 252 -10.79 -6.00 -30.89
CA GLY A 252 -11.94 -6.91 -30.71
C GLY A 252 -11.62 -8.26 -30.05
N ASP A 253 -10.35 -8.53 -29.78
CA ASP A 253 -9.81 -9.69 -29.07
C ASP A 253 -9.80 -9.51 -27.54
N VAL A 254 -10.06 -8.30 -27.04
CA VAL A 254 -10.11 -8.04 -25.59
C VAL A 254 -11.39 -8.63 -24.99
N ALA A 255 -11.22 -9.63 -24.14
CA ALA A 255 -12.32 -10.28 -23.42
C ALA A 255 -12.90 -9.35 -22.34
N VAL A 256 -14.03 -8.72 -22.64
CA VAL A 256 -14.85 -7.98 -21.66
C VAL A 256 -16.00 -8.88 -21.20
N PRO A 257 -16.31 -8.94 -19.89
CA PRO A 257 -17.44 -9.73 -19.40
C PRO A 257 -18.74 -9.36 -20.12
N PRO A 258 -19.53 -10.33 -20.63
CA PRO A 258 -20.74 -10.06 -21.42
C PRO A 258 -21.85 -9.31 -20.66
N GLN A 259 -21.72 -9.18 -19.34
CA GLN A 259 -22.68 -8.54 -18.45
C GLN A 259 -22.59 -7.00 -18.49
N ARG A 260 -21.48 -6.42 -18.97
CA ARG A 260 -21.27 -4.97 -18.98
C ARG A 260 -20.53 -4.48 -20.22
N ASN A 261 -20.60 -3.17 -20.47
CA ASN A 261 -19.79 -2.52 -21.49
C ASN A 261 -18.35 -2.33 -20.99
N ALA A 262 -17.42 -2.17 -21.95
CA ALA A 262 -16.06 -1.78 -21.67
C ALA A 262 -16.02 -0.39 -21.01
N ASP A 263 -15.29 -0.27 -19.91
CA ASP A 263 -15.13 0.96 -19.15
C ASP A 263 -13.69 1.48 -19.17
N VAL A 264 -13.45 2.59 -18.47
CA VAL A 264 -12.12 3.20 -18.29
C VAL A 264 -11.08 2.21 -17.75
N LEU A 265 -11.49 1.30 -16.87
CA LEU A 265 -10.58 0.39 -16.18
C LEU A 265 -10.15 -0.74 -17.11
N ASP A 266 -11.04 -1.24 -17.97
CA ASP A 266 -10.67 -2.21 -19.02
C ASP A 266 -9.69 -1.59 -20.02
N PHE A 267 -9.91 -0.32 -20.38
CA PHE A 267 -8.99 0.41 -21.23
C PHE A 267 -7.60 0.53 -20.60
N LEU A 268 -7.53 0.95 -19.33
CA LEU A 268 -6.26 1.05 -18.61
C LEU A 268 -5.59 -0.31 -18.41
N GLN A 269 -6.37 -1.37 -18.18
CA GLN A 269 -5.89 -2.74 -18.09
C GLN A 269 -5.23 -3.17 -19.41
N TYR A 270 -5.88 -2.96 -20.54
CA TYR A 270 -5.32 -3.28 -21.85
C TYR A 270 -4.05 -2.47 -22.13
N VAL A 271 -4.07 -1.16 -21.84
CA VAL A 271 -2.94 -0.27 -22.15
C VAL A 271 -1.70 -0.63 -21.32
N PHE A 272 -1.83 -0.80 -20.01
CA PHE A 272 -0.69 -0.94 -19.10
C PHE A 272 -0.47 -2.37 -18.58
N GLY A 273 -1.40 -3.29 -18.83
CA GLY A 273 -1.27 -4.68 -18.36
C GLY A 273 -1.41 -4.83 -16.85
N PHE A 274 -2.35 -4.11 -16.24
CA PHE A 274 -2.66 -4.28 -14.82
C PHE A 274 -3.29 -5.67 -14.56
N GLN A 275 -3.05 -6.23 -13.38
CA GLN A 275 -3.58 -7.52 -12.96
C GLN A 275 -5.12 -7.49 -12.91
N VAL A 276 -5.77 -8.55 -13.39
CA VAL A 276 -7.25 -8.67 -13.46
C VAL A 276 -7.89 -8.42 -12.09
N ASP A 277 -7.38 -9.07 -11.04
CA ASP A 277 -7.90 -8.91 -9.68
C ASP A 277 -7.72 -7.48 -9.15
N ASN A 278 -6.60 -6.83 -9.46
CA ASN A 278 -6.37 -5.43 -9.08
C ASN A 278 -7.41 -4.53 -9.76
N VAL A 279 -7.65 -4.74 -11.05
CA VAL A 279 -8.62 -3.98 -11.84
C VAL A 279 -10.03 -4.14 -11.27
N SER A 280 -10.47 -5.36 -11.00
CA SER A 280 -11.79 -5.61 -10.40
C SER A 280 -11.93 -5.00 -9.00
N ASN A 281 -10.91 -5.10 -8.16
CA ASN A 281 -10.92 -4.50 -6.81
C ASN A 281 -10.95 -2.96 -6.85
N GLN A 282 -10.11 -2.35 -7.70
CA GLN A 282 -10.06 -0.88 -7.80
C GLN A 282 -11.30 -0.30 -8.49
N ARG A 283 -11.91 -1.03 -9.45
CA ARG A 283 -13.19 -0.65 -10.06
C ARG A 283 -14.27 -0.48 -8.99
N GLU A 284 -14.43 -1.47 -8.11
CA GLU A 284 -15.36 -1.38 -6.99
C GLU A 284 -15.00 -0.21 -6.06
N HIS A 285 -13.74 -0.11 -5.66
CA HIS A 285 -13.28 0.93 -4.73
C HIS A 285 -13.60 2.33 -5.25
N ILE A 286 -13.34 2.60 -6.54
CA ILE A 286 -13.66 3.88 -7.20
C ILE A 286 -15.17 4.11 -7.22
N VAL A 287 -15.97 3.10 -7.58
CA VAL A 287 -17.43 3.20 -7.57
C VAL A 287 -17.96 3.58 -6.18
N LEU A 288 -17.45 2.94 -5.12
CA LEU A 288 -17.84 3.25 -3.74
C LEU A 288 -17.39 4.66 -3.30
N LEU A 289 -16.18 5.09 -3.66
CA LEU A 289 -15.70 6.44 -3.37
C LEU A 289 -16.58 7.51 -4.03
N LEU A 290 -16.92 7.29 -5.30
CA LEU A 290 -17.74 8.21 -6.08
C LEU A 290 -19.19 8.22 -5.57
N ALA A 291 -19.77 7.05 -5.28
CA ALA A 291 -21.11 6.96 -4.69
C ALA A 291 -21.17 7.66 -3.31
N ASN A 292 -20.15 7.47 -2.45
CA ASN A 292 -20.08 8.19 -1.17
C ASN A 292 -19.99 9.71 -1.36
N ALA A 293 -19.21 10.16 -2.34
CA ALA A 293 -19.10 11.58 -2.65
C ALA A 293 -20.42 12.14 -3.18
N GLN A 294 -21.11 11.39 -4.05
CA GLN A 294 -22.41 11.76 -4.60
C GLN A 294 -23.48 11.86 -3.52
N SER A 295 -23.59 10.89 -2.62
CA SER A 295 -24.60 10.93 -1.54
C SER A 295 -24.47 12.14 -0.61
N ARG A 296 -23.29 12.77 -0.54
CA ARG A 296 -23.08 14.01 0.21
C ARG A 296 -23.53 15.26 -0.53
N VAL A 297 -23.68 15.17 -1.86
CA VAL A 297 -24.25 16.24 -2.70
C VAL A 297 -25.76 16.08 -2.77
N GLY A 298 -26.23 14.85 -2.95
CA GLY A 298 -27.64 14.47 -3.02
C GLY A 298 -27.84 13.24 -3.90
N ILE A 299 -28.95 12.54 -3.69
CA ILE A 299 -29.30 11.32 -4.45
C ILE A 299 -29.70 11.74 -5.89
N PRO A 300 -29.07 11.19 -6.94
CA PRO A 300 -29.45 11.45 -8.32
C PRO A 300 -30.90 11.03 -8.59
N GLU A 301 -31.68 11.95 -9.14
CA GLU A 301 -33.07 11.71 -9.54
C GLU A 301 -33.15 11.35 -11.03
N GLY A 302 -34.14 10.52 -11.39
CA GLY A 302 -34.43 10.12 -12.78
C GLY A 302 -34.11 8.67 -13.12
N THR A 303 -34.59 8.23 -14.29
CA THR A 303 -34.47 6.84 -14.78
C THR A 303 -33.01 6.46 -15.10
N GLU A 304 -32.22 7.44 -15.54
CA GLU A 304 -30.78 7.36 -15.77
C GLU A 304 -30.02 8.30 -14.83
N PRO A 305 -29.61 7.83 -13.64
CA PRO A 305 -28.97 8.68 -12.65
C PRO A 305 -27.59 9.13 -13.15
N LYS A 306 -27.34 10.45 -13.15
CA LYS A 306 -26.07 11.05 -13.58
C LYS A 306 -25.29 11.56 -12.38
N MET A 307 -23.98 11.33 -12.43
CA MET A 307 -23.08 11.77 -11.39
C MET A 307 -22.83 13.29 -11.46
N ASP A 308 -22.90 13.96 -10.32
CA ASP A 308 -22.63 15.37 -10.12
C ASP A 308 -21.14 15.69 -10.33
N GLU A 309 -20.85 16.85 -10.94
CA GLU A 309 -19.48 17.24 -11.22
C GLU A 309 -18.70 17.64 -9.96
N GLY A 310 -19.37 18.22 -8.96
CA GLY A 310 -18.79 18.54 -7.66
C GLY A 310 -18.36 17.29 -6.89
N ALA A 311 -19.13 16.20 -6.98
CA ALA A 311 -18.75 14.91 -6.42
C ALA A 311 -17.46 14.36 -7.06
N VAL A 312 -17.36 14.38 -8.40
CA VAL A 312 -16.15 13.94 -9.12
C VAL A 312 -14.96 14.84 -8.79
N GLN A 313 -15.16 16.17 -8.78
CA GLN A 313 -14.10 17.13 -8.46
C GLN A 313 -13.53 16.90 -7.05
N LYS A 314 -14.39 16.57 -6.08
CA LYS A 314 -13.98 16.28 -4.70
C LYS A 314 -13.13 15.01 -4.61
N VAL A 315 -13.52 13.93 -5.30
CA VAL A 315 -12.74 12.68 -5.33
C VAL A 315 -11.41 12.89 -6.06
N PHE A 316 -11.43 13.56 -7.21
CA PHE A 316 -10.23 13.92 -7.97
C PHE A 316 -9.25 14.74 -7.14
N GLY A 317 -9.74 15.85 -6.55
CA GLY A 317 -8.92 16.76 -5.76
C GLY A 317 -8.30 16.10 -4.54
N LYS A 318 -9.05 15.21 -3.85
CA LYS A 318 -8.51 14.47 -2.70
C LYS A 318 -7.50 13.40 -3.10
N SER A 319 -7.78 12.64 -4.16
CA SER A 319 -6.93 11.50 -4.56
C SER A 319 -5.59 11.98 -5.11
N LEU A 320 -5.57 13.11 -5.83
CA LEU A 320 -4.36 13.65 -6.47
C LEU A 320 -3.77 14.88 -5.74
N ASP A 321 -4.18 15.13 -4.50
CA ASP A 321 -3.65 16.25 -3.69
C ASP A 321 -2.14 16.14 -3.50
N ASN A 322 -1.65 14.93 -3.15
CA ASN A 322 -0.22 14.68 -2.97
C ASN A 322 0.57 14.94 -4.27
N TYR A 323 0.03 14.48 -5.40
CA TYR A 323 0.64 14.70 -6.71
C TYR A 323 0.74 16.18 -7.06
N THR A 324 -0.35 16.95 -6.85
CA THR A 324 -0.35 18.40 -7.10
C THR A 324 0.68 19.12 -6.22
N LYS A 325 0.76 18.73 -4.94
CA LYS A 325 1.77 19.26 -3.99
C LYS A 325 3.19 18.88 -4.38
N TRP A 326 3.41 17.65 -4.86
CA TRP A 326 4.69 17.16 -5.34
C TRP A 326 5.18 17.94 -6.58
N CYS A 327 4.31 18.14 -7.57
CA CYS A 327 4.62 18.95 -8.75
C CYS A 327 4.98 20.39 -8.37
N SER A 328 4.15 21.03 -7.52
CA SER A 328 4.40 22.38 -7.00
C SER A 328 5.72 22.47 -6.24
N TYR A 329 6.06 21.46 -5.44
CA TYR A 329 7.31 21.40 -4.69
C TYR A 329 8.54 21.35 -5.61
N LEU A 330 8.53 20.48 -6.61
CA LEU A 330 9.61 20.38 -7.60
C LEU A 330 9.63 21.57 -8.58
N GLY A 331 8.55 22.37 -8.62
CA GLY A 331 8.37 23.48 -9.56
C GLY A 331 8.16 23.00 -11.00
N ILE A 332 7.59 21.81 -11.17
CA ILE A 332 7.25 21.25 -12.48
C ILE A 332 5.77 21.48 -12.75
N GLN A 333 5.40 21.54 -14.03
CA GLN A 333 3.99 21.56 -14.41
C GLN A 333 3.38 20.18 -14.17
N THR A 334 2.10 20.14 -13.83
CA THR A 334 1.34 18.89 -13.82
C THR A 334 1.27 18.32 -15.24
N ALA A 335 1.29 17.00 -15.37
CA ALA A 335 1.15 16.29 -16.65
C ALA A 335 -0.14 16.61 -17.41
N PHE A 336 -1.12 17.24 -16.77
CA PHE A 336 -2.36 17.74 -17.37
C PHE A 336 -2.65 19.16 -16.91
N ASN A 337 -3.43 19.89 -17.71
CA ASN A 337 -3.95 21.20 -17.32
C ASN A 337 -5.18 21.04 -16.42
N LEU A 338 -5.07 21.46 -15.15
CA LEU A 338 -6.12 21.36 -14.14
C LEU A 338 -7.41 22.09 -14.53
N ASP A 339 -7.31 23.24 -15.20
CA ASP A 339 -8.45 24.11 -15.50
C ASP A 339 -9.24 23.68 -16.74
N ALA A 340 -8.67 22.80 -17.57
CA ALA A 340 -9.27 22.34 -18.82
C ALA A 340 -9.72 20.86 -18.78
N LEU A 341 -9.77 20.25 -17.59
CA LEU A 341 -10.09 18.83 -17.44
C LEU A 341 -11.60 18.56 -17.44
N SER A 342 -12.05 17.75 -18.40
CA SER A 342 -13.40 17.20 -18.38
C SER A 342 -13.59 16.22 -17.22
N LYS A 343 -14.85 15.99 -16.83
CA LYS A 343 -15.24 15.02 -15.81
C LYS A 343 -14.69 13.62 -16.10
N GLU A 344 -14.74 13.18 -17.36
CA GLU A 344 -14.30 11.86 -17.79
C GLU A 344 -12.79 11.72 -17.65
N LYS A 345 -12.01 12.75 -18.03
CA LYS A 345 -10.55 12.72 -17.84
C LYS A 345 -10.16 12.73 -16.36
N LYS A 346 -10.92 13.42 -15.50
CA LYS A 346 -10.71 13.33 -14.04
C LYS A 346 -10.88 11.90 -13.54
N LEU A 347 -11.94 11.21 -13.98
CA LEU A 347 -12.17 9.80 -13.63
C LEU A 347 -11.10 8.88 -14.20
N LEU A 348 -10.63 9.11 -15.43
CA LEU A 348 -9.51 8.37 -16.04
C LEU A 348 -8.24 8.46 -15.20
N PHE A 349 -7.87 9.67 -14.77
CA PHE A 349 -6.66 9.87 -13.98
C PHE A 349 -6.78 9.37 -12.54
N VAL A 350 -7.96 9.48 -11.92
CA VAL A 350 -8.24 8.84 -10.63
C VAL A 350 -8.13 7.32 -10.75
N SER A 351 -8.69 6.75 -11.82
CA SER A 351 -8.63 5.30 -12.07
C SER A 351 -7.20 4.82 -12.26
N LEU A 352 -6.40 5.54 -13.07
CA LEU A 352 -4.99 5.23 -13.26
C LEU A 352 -4.21 5.30 -11.94
N TYR A 353 -4.43 6.35 -11.14
CA TYR A 353 -3.75 6.50 -9.85
C TYR A 353 -4.05 5.33 -8.90
N PHE A 354 -5.31 4.92 -8.80
CA PHE A 354 -5.69 3.80 -7.94
C PHE A 354 -5.23 2.44 -8.47
N LEU A 355 -5.15 2.24 -9.78
CA LEU A 355 -4.54 1.02 -10.35
C LEU A 355 -3.05 0.93 -10.04
N ILE A 356 -2.31 2.03 -10.21
CA ILE A 356 -0.89 2.13 -9.80
C ILE A 356 -0.75 1.84 -8.32
N TRP A 357 -1.57 2.48 -7.49
CA TRP A 357 -1.56 2.25 -6.05
C TRP A 357 -1.88 0.79 -5.73
N GLY A 358 -2.87 0.20 -6.39
CA GLY A 358 -3.32 -1.17 -6.25
C GLY A 358 -2.22 -2.21 -6.44
N GLU A 359 -1.31 -2.01 -7.38
CA GLU A 359 -0.19 -2.92 -7.64
C GLU A 359 1.13 -2.54 -6.94
N ALA A 360 1.23 -1.36 -6.35
CA ALA A 360 2.49 -0.88 -5.76
C ALA A 360 3.01 -1.67 -4.55
N ALA A 361 2.20 -2.51 -3.89
CA ALA A 361 2.61 -3.31 -2.72
C ALA A 361 3.41 -2.47 -1.68
N ASN A 362 4.63 -2.89 -1.33
CA ASN A 362 5.50 -2.16 -0.39
C ASN A 362 6.02 -0.82 -0.94
N VAL A 363 5.98 -0.59 -2.25
CA VAL A 363 6.35 0.71 -2.86
C VAL A 363 5.35 1.81 -2.47
N ARG A 364 4.15 1.46 -1.97
CA ARG A 364 3.17 2.43 -1.43
C ARG A 364 3.72 3.29 -0.28
N PHE A 365 4.74 2.81 0.44
CA PHE A 365 5.43 3.58 1.47
C PHE A 365 6.37 4.66 0.90
N LEU A 366 6.45 4.78 -0.42
CA LEU A 366 7.18 5.82 -1.15
C LEU A 366 6.19 6.72 -1.93
N PRO A 367 5.41 7.58 -1.24
CA PRO A 367 4.35 8.37 -1.89
C PRO A 367 4.85 9.26 -3.03
N GLU A 368 6.07 9.80 -2.96
CA GLU A 368 6.62 10.64 -4.04
C GLU A 368 7.15 9.80 -5.21
N CYS A 369 7.57 8.55 -4.96
CA CYS A 369 7.82 7.58 -6.01
C CYS A 369 6.53 7.26 -6.80
N ILE A 370 5.40 7.08 -6.09
CA ILE A 370 4.08 6.90 -6.73
C ILE A 370 3.70 8.13 -7.56
N CYS A 371 3.96 9.35 -7.05
CA CYS A 371 3.74 10.58 -7.82
C CYS A 371 4.58 10.63 -9.10
N TYR A 372 5.84 10.20 -9.05
CA TYR A 372 6.71 10.10 -10.23
C TYR A 372 6.18 9.09 -11.25
N ILE A 373 5.82 7.87 -10.81
CA ILE A 373 5.27 6.83 -11.69
C ILE A 373 3.99 7.34 -12.36
N PHE A 374 3.07 7.91 -11.57
CA PHE A 374 1.84 8.49 -12.07
C PHE A 374 2.11 9.62 -13.07
N HIS A 375 3.05 10.53 -12.78
CA HIS A 375 3.41 11.62 -13.69
C HIS A 375 3.83 11.11 -15.07
N GLN A 376 4.72 10.11 -15.12
CA GLN A 376 5.22 9.54 -16.37
C GLN A 376 4.13 8.78 -17.12
N MET A 377 3.34 7.96 -16.42
CA MET A 377 2.26 7.19 -17.03
C MET A 377 1.17 8.09 -17.60
N VAL A 378 0.88 9.24 -16.99
CA VAL A 378 -0.08 10.19 -17.54
C VAL A 378 0.42 10.85 -18.82
N ILE A 379 1.73 11.15 -18.91
CA ILE A 379 2.32 11.67 -20.15
C ILE A 379 2.21 10.63 -21.27
N GLU A 380 2.58 9.38 -21.00
CA GLU A 380 2.44 8.28 -21.96
C GLU A 380 0.97 8.04 -22.34
N LEU A 381 0.05 8.11 -21.37
CA LEU A 381 -1.37 7.98 -21.60
C LEU A 381 -1.92 9.09 -22.51
N ASP A 382 -1.48 10.34 -22.34
CA ASP A 382 -1.91 11.45 -23.21
C ASP A 382 -1.51 11.22 -24.68
N GLU A 383 -0.35 10.59 -24.93
CA GLU A 383 0.05 10.20 -26.28
C GLU A 383 -0.87 9.11 -26.86
N ILE A 384 -1.24 8.12 -26.05
CA ILE A 384 -2.13 7.01 -26.45
C ILE A 384 -3.56 7.52 -26.71
N LEU A 385 -4.06 8.44 -25.89
CA LEU A 385 -5.39 9.03 -26.06
C LEU A 385 -5.55 9.83 -27.36
N ARG A 386 -4.44 10.24 -28.01
CA ARG A 386 -4.49 10.93 -29.32
C ARG A 386 -4.73 9.95 -30.48
N GLN A 387 -4.64 8.65 -30.24
CA GLN A 387 -4.82 7.61 -31.25
C GLN A 387 -6.28 7.18 -31.35
N GLN A 388 -6.67 6.63 -32.51
CA GLN A 388 -8.04 6.13 -32.73
C GLN A 388 -8.25 4.70 -32.18
N ILE A 389 -7.19 3.89 -32.20
CA ILE A 389 -7.18 2.51 -31.71
C ILE A 389 -6.25 2.45 -30.50
N ALA A 390 -6.67 1.78 -29.44
CA ALA A 390 -5.87 1.64 -28.23
C ALA A 390 -4.58 0.87 -28.52
N GLN A 391 -3.44 1.42 -28.08
CA GLN A 391 -2.14 0.77 -28.13
C GLN A 391 -1.66 0.48 -26.71
N THR A 392 -0.82 -0.55 -26.60
CA THR A 392 -0.17 -0.91 -25.35
C THR A 392 0.96 0.07 -25.03
N ALA A 393 1.14 0.37 -23.74
CA ALA A 393 2.16 1.28 -23.26
C ALA A 393 3.54 0.68 -23.46
N LYS A 394 4.44 1.41 -24.13
CA LYS A 394 5.81 0.97 -24.43
C LYS A 394 6.61 0.71 -23.16
N SER A 395 6.27 1.42 -22.08
CA SER A 395 6.88 1.24 -20.76
C SER A 395 6.56 -0.10 -20.09
N CYS A 396 5.50 -0.79 -20.52
CA CYS A 396 4.98 -2.00 -19.88
C CYS A 396 5.11 -3.26 -20.75
N ILE A 397 5.72 -3.16 -21.93
CA ILE A 397 5.92 -4.32 -22.82
C ILE A 397 7.02 -5.23 -22.25
N SER A 398 6.73 -6.52 -22.15
CA SER A 398 7.67 -7.58 -21.78
C SER A 398 7.67 -8.71 -22.80
N GLU A 399 8.61 -9.66 -22.69
CA GLU A 399 8.66 -10.86 -23.53
C GLU A 399 7.40 -11.73 -23.41
N ASN A 400 6.73 -11.71 -22.25
CA ASN A 400 5.55 -12.54 -21.94
C ASN A 400 4.22 -11.77 -22.09
N GLY A 401 4.23 -10.58 -22.70
CA GLY A 401 3.06 -9.71 -22.82
C GLY A 401 3.23 -8.37 -22.10
N VAL A 402 2.13 -7.66 -21.85
CA VAL A 402 2.15 -6.34 -21.20
C VAL A 402 1.92 -6.51 -19.70
N SER A 403 2.82 -5.98 -18.87
CA SER A 403 2.75 -6.11 -17.41
C SER A 403 3.35 -4.90 -16.70
N PHE A 404 2.48 -4.08 -16.09
CA PHE A 404 2.89 -2.95 -15.25
C PHE A 404 3.67 -3.41 -14.02
N LEU A 405 3.21 -4.48 -13.37
CA LEU A 405 3.84 -5.05 -12.19
C LEU A 405 5.30 -5.47 -12.46
N ASP A 406 5.56 -6.15 -13.58
CA ASP A 406 6.90 -6.67 -13.90
C ASP A 406 7.84 -5.58 -14.41
N GLN A 407 7.36 -4.68 -15.26
CA GLN A 407 8.20 -3.68 -15.90
C GLN A 407 8.41 -2.42 -15.06
N VAL A 408 7.48 -2.09 -14.15
CA VAL A 408 7.58 -0.87 -13.33
C VAL A 408 7.81 -1.22 -11.87
N ILE A 409 6.83 -1.82 -11.19
CA ILE A 409 6.85 -1.99 -9.73
C ILE A 409 7.96 -2.94 -9.28
N SER A 410 8.18 -4.04 -10.01
CA SER A 410 9.16 -5.06 -9.64
C SER A 410 10.58 -4.52 -9.58
N HIS A 411 10.94 -3.55 -10.43
CA HIS A 411 12.26 -2.90 -10.38
C HIS A 411 12.47 -2.13 -9.08
N PHE A 412 11.48 -1.35 -8.64
CA PHE A 412 11.51 -0.66 -7.34
C PHE A 412 11.47 -1.65 -6.17
N TYR A 413 10.64 -2.69 -6.26
CA TYR A 413 10.51 -3.67 -5.20
C TYR A 413 11.80 -4.47 -4.98
N LYS A 414 12.47 -4.92 -6.06
CA LYS A 414 13.73 -5.68 -5.98
C LYS A 414 14.82 -4.92 -5.23
N ILE A 415 14.99 -3.63 -5.53
CA ILE A 415 16.00 -2.81 -4.85
C ILE A 415 15.64 -2.55 -3.37
N LEU A 416 14.36 -2.34 -3.07
CA LEU A 416 13.89 -2.19 -1.69
C LEU A 416 14.08 -3.48 -0.88
N ALA A 417 13.77 -4.63 -1.47
CA ALA A 417 13.95 -5.94 -0.84
C ALA A 417 15.45 -6.23 -0.59
N ALA A 418 16.32 -5.93 -1.56
CA ALA A 418 17.76 -6.10 -1.41
C ALA A 418 18.36 -5.24 -0.28
N GLU A 419 17.89 -3.99 -0.14
CA GLU A 419 18.29 -3.11 0.97
C GLU A 419 17.71 -3.55 2.31
N ALA A 420 16.45 -4.02 2.35
CA ALA A 420 15.84 -4.53 3.57
C ALA A 420 16.57 -5.75 4.13
N ILE A 421 17.08 -6.65 3.28
CA ILE A 421 17.93 -7.77 3.67
C ILE A 421 19.24 -7.28 4.31
N SER A 422 19.77 -6.15 3.84
CA SER A 422 21.02 -5.55 4.34
C SER A 422 20.90 -4.95 5.75
N ASN A 423 19.68 -4.86 6.31
CA ASN A 423 19.43 -4.40 7.68
C ASN A 423 19.92 -5.41 8.75
N ASP A 424 20.20 -6.67 8.39
CA ASP A 424 20.66 -7.73 9.32
C ASP A 424 19.81 -7.83 10.60
N ASN A 425 18.48 -7.89 10.44
CA ASN A 425 17.50 -7.90 11.54
C ASN A 425 17.68 -6.75 12.56
N GLY A 426 18.08 -5.56 12.09
CA GLY A 426 18.26 -4.37 12.92
C GLY A 426 19.63 -4.27 13.60
N ARG A 427 20.56 -5.19 13.30
CA ARG A 427 21.93 -5.19 13.84
C ARG A 427 22.88 -4.33 13.00
N ALA A 428 22.58 -4.12 11.72
CA ALA A 428 23.38 -3.25 10.87
C ALA A 428 23.24 -1.78 11.31
N PRO A 429 24.34 -1.01 11.30
CA PRO A 429 24.26 0.42 11.59
C PRO A 429 23.36 1.10 10.55
N HIS A 430 22.52 2.04 10.98
CA HIS A 430 21.57 2.74 10.09
C HIS A 430 22.26 3.49 8.94
N SER A 431 23.57 3.74 9.02
CA SER A 431 24.39 4.31 7.95
C SER A 431 24.68 3.36 6.79
N ALA A 432 24.61 2.03 6.99
CA ALA A 432 25.04 1.04 6.01
C ALA A 432 23.97 0.65 4.97
N TRP A 433 22.69 0.87 5.27
CA TRP A 433 21.55 0.46 4.46
C TRP A 433 20.52 1.59 4.33
N ARG A 434 19.66 1.53 3.31
CA ARG A 434 18.63 2.56 3.03
C ARG A 434 17.25 2.07 3.44
N ASN A 435 16.47 2.89 4.15
CA ASN A 435 15.07 2.63 4.47
C ASN A 435 14.12 3.27 3.43
N TYR A 436 12.81 3.09 3.59
CA TYR A 436 11.81 3.69 2.68
C TYR A 436 11.97 5.21 2.55
N ASP A 437 12.20 5.94 3.65
CA ASP A 437 12.38 7.39 3.60
C ASP A 437 13.61 7.80 2.78
N ASP A 438 14.73 7.06 2.92
CA ASP A 438 15.95 7.29 2.14
C ASP A 438 15.71 7.10 0.63
N PHE A 439 14.87 6.13 0.24
CA PHE A 439 14.47 5.93 -1.15
C PHE A 439 13.51 7.01 -1.64
N ASN A 440 12.55 7.39 -0.79
CA ASN A 440 11.53 8.38 -1.12
C ASN A 440 12.13 9.78 -1.30
N GLU A 441 13.18 10.10 -0.52
CA GLU A 441 13.90 11.37 -0.62
C GLU A 441 14.44 11.65 -2.04
N TYR A 442 14.82 10.61 -2.78
CA TYR A 442 15.29 10.73 -4.16
C TYR A 442 14.26 11.45 -5.05
N PHE A 443 12.97 11.24 -4.79
CA PHE A 443 11.85 11.84 -5.51
C PHE A 443 11.51 13.26 -5.04
N TRP A 444 12.25 13.81 -4.07
CA TRP A 444 12.18 15.22 -3.66
C TRP A 444 13.18 16.10 -4.44
N SER A 445 13.76 15.59 -5.52
CA SER A 445 14.65 16.32 -6.43
C SER A 445 14.24 16.06 -7.87
N ARG A 446 14.57 17.01 -8.76
CA ARG A 446 14.39 16.81 -10.21
C ARG A 446 15.28 15.73 -10.79
N GLU A 447 16.29 15.29 -10.05
CA GLU A 447 17.14 14.14 -10.39
C GLU A 447 16.32 12.84 -10.53
N CYS A 448 15.11 12.77 -9.98
CA CYS A 448 14.25 11.61 -10.21
C CYS A 448 13.90 11.39 -11.69
N PHE A 449 13.91 12.45 -12.51
CA PHE A 449 13.70 12.35 -13.95
C PHE A 449 14.87 11.72 -14.70
N ASP A 450 16.04 11.57 -14.07
CA ASP A 450 17.19 10.84 -14.64
C ASP A 450 16.92 9.33 -14.75
N LEU A 451 15.92 8.80 -14.03
CA LEU A 451 15.47 7.40 -14.19
C LEU A 451 14.89 7.12 -15.58
N ARG A 452 14.43 8.17 -16.27
CA ARG A 452 13.72 8.16 -17.57
C ARG A 452 12.46 7.28 -17.59
N TRP A 453 11.75 7.34 -18.71
CA TRP A 453 10.57 6.51 -18.98
C TRP A 453 10.63 6.03 -20.44
N PRO A 454 10.67 4.71 -20.72
CA PRO A 454 10.71 3.57 -19.79
C PRO A 454 11.92 3.59 -18.83
N LEU A 455 11.81 2.87 -17.71
CA LEU A 455 12.81 2.89 -16.64
C LEU A 455 14.17 2.36 -17.12
N GLN A 456 15.23 3.13 -16.87
CA GLN A 456 16.60 2.68 -17.10
C GLN A 456 17.13 1.94 -15.87
N THR A 457 17.15 0.62 -15.92
CA THR A 457 17.62 -0.28 -14.85
C THR A 457 19.11 -0.13 -14.54
N ASN A 458 19.90 0.44 -15.47
CA ASN A 458 21.32 0.73 -15.28
C ASN A 458 21.60 2.01 -14.47
N SER A 459 20.56 2.72 -14.00
CA SER A 459 20.74 3.93 -13.20
C SER A 459 21.33 3.63 -11.81
N LEU A 460 22.05 4.60 -11.24
CA LEU A 460 22.66 4.49 -9.91
C LEU A 460 21.63 4.24 -8.78
N PHE A 461 20.36 4.53 -9.04
CA PHE A 461 19.26 4.30 -8.10
C PHE A 461 18.97 2.79 -7.92
N PHE A 462 19.02 2.02 -9.01
CA PHE A 462 18.74 0.58 -9.03
C PHE A 462 19.97 -0.30 -8.77
N CYS A 463 21.14 0.28 -8.46
CA CYS A 463 22.32 -0.49 -8.08
C CYS A 463 22.11 -1.19 -6.72
N GLU A 464 22.12 -2.52 -6.74
CA GLU A 464 22.02 -3.34 -5.53
C GLU A 464 23.20 -3.12 -4.55
N PRO A 465 22.98 -3.29 -3.24
CA PRO A 465 24.07 -3.30 -2.27
C PRO A 465 25.03 -4.47 -2.56
N PRO A 466 26.36 -4.29 -2.43
CA PRO A 466 27.31 -5.38 -2.61
C PRO A 466 27.00 -6.51 -1.63
N LYS A 467 26.80 -7.72 -2.15
CA LYS A 467 26.56 -8.91 -1.33
C LYS A 467 27.75 -9.09 -0.38
N VAL A 468 27.50 -9.30 0.91
CA VAL A 468 28.50 -9.45 2.00
C VAL A 468 29.38 -10.72 1.86
N LYS A 469 29.47 -11.32 0.68
CA LYS A 469 30.42 -12.41 0.42
C LYS A 469 31.74 -11.83 -0.07
N LYS A 470 32.72 -11.80 0.85
CA LYS A 470 34.18 -11.73 0.62
C LYS A 470 34.59 -11.55 -0.85
N SER A 471 34.75 -10.31 -1.31
CA SER A 471 35.61 -10.05 -2.47
C SER A 471 36.51 -8.85 -2.20
N MET A 472 37.69 -9.21 -1.71
CA MET A 472 38.97 -8.57 -1.99
C MET A 472 38.97 -7.85 -3.36
N HIS A 473 39.29 -6.56 -3.32
CA HIS A 473 39.80 -5.70 -4.41
C HIS A 473 39.31 -5.98 -5.85
N LEU A 474 38.30 -5.22 -6.29
CA LEU A 474 38.20 -4.77 -7.69
C LEU A 474 38.04 -3.23 -7.73
N PRO A 475 38.99 -2.48 -8.32
CA PRO A 475 38.84 -1.05 -8.55
C PRO A 475 38.05 -0.84 -9.85
N GLY A 476 36.79 -0.41 -9.75
CA GLY A 476 36.01 -0.04 -10.95
C GLY A 476 34.49 -0.23 -10.90
N GLY A 477 33.89 -0.64 -9.78
CA GLY A 477 32.43 -0.73 -9.67
C GLY A 477 31.77 0.65 -9.51
N ASN A 478 30.70 0.90 -10.28
CA ASN A 478 29.86 2.10 -10.12
C ASN A 478 29.49 2.31 -8.65
N LYS A 479 29.86 3.47 -8.09
CA LYS A 479 29.61 3.78 -6.68
C LYS A 479 28.10 3.87 -6.41
N ARG A 480 27.59 2.97 -5.56
CA ARG A 480 26.23 3.01 -4.99
C ARG A 480 25.93 4.43 -4.50
N ARG A 481 24.74 4.93 -4.82
CA ARG A 481 24.24 6.19 -4.25
C ARG A 481 23.86 5.94 -2.78
N GLY A 482 24.73 6.38 -1.87
CA GLY A 482 24.50 6.29 -0.42
C GLY A 482 23.38 7.23 0.06
N LYS A 483 23.16 7.29 1.37
CA LYS A 483 22.18 8.20 1.98
C LYS A 483 22.45 9.64 1.57
N THR A 484 21.42 10.32 1.08
CA THR A 484 21.51 11.62 0.40
C THR A 484 21.41 12.82 1.32
N SER A 485 21.12 12.65 2.61
CA SER A 485 20.90 13.77 3.52
C SER A 485 21.31 13.51 4.96
N PHE A 486 20.97 12.34 5.52
CA PHE A 486 21.26 12.06 6.92
C PHE A 486 21.89 10.67 7.12
N VAL A 487 23.00 10.65 7.83
CA VAL A 487 23.67 9.44 8.31
C VAL A 487 23.72 9.54 9.83
N GLU A 488 22.88 8.76 10.52
CA GLU A 488 22.82 8.80 11.98
C GLU A 488 24.09 8.16 12.58
N HIS A 489 24.89 8.96 13.27
CA HIS A 489 26.08 8.49 13.99
C HIS A 489 25.80 8.50 15.49
N ARG A 490 25.29 7.41 16.07
CA ARG A 490 24.92 7.35 17.50
C ARG A 490 26.03 7.88 18.44
N THR A 491 25.88 9.13 18.87
CA THR A 491 26.77 9.84 19.80
C THR A 491 25.90 10.68 20.74
N PHE A 492 26.39 10.94 21.96
CA PHE A 492 25.67 11.78 22.93
C PHE A 492 25.40 13.20 22.42
N LEU A 493 26.21 13.69 21.47
CA LEU A 493 26.03 14.99 20.84
C LEU A 493 24.75 15.07 19.97
N HIS A 494 24.19 13.93 19.53
CA HIS A 494 22.90 13.93 18.82
C HIS A 494 21.76 14.42 19.70
N LEU A 495 21.76 14.12 21.00
CA LEU A 495 20.73 14.62 21.91
C LEU A 495 20.73 16.15 21.96
N TYR A 496 21.91 16.75 21.91
CA TYR A 496 22.05 18.19 21.86
C TYR A 496 21.61 18.76 20.51
N HIS A 497 22.07 18.14 19.42
CA HIS A 497 21.77 18.55 18.04
C HIS A 497 20.28 18.43 17.69
N SER A 498 19.58 17.41 18.20
CA SER A 498 18.15 17.20 17.93
C SER A 498 17.23 18.18 18.67
N PHE A 499 17.65 18.72 19.81
CA PHE A 499 16.83 19.61 20.63
C PHE A 499 17.51 20.96 20.93
N PRO A 500 18.03 21.70 19.93
CA PRO A 500 18.88 22.86 20.17
C PRO A 500 18.12 24.00 20.85
N ARG A 501 16.81 24.14 20.55
CA ARG A 501 15.94 25.15 21.19
C ARG A 501 15.79 24.92 22.69
N LEU A 502 15.67 23.66 23.11
CA LEU A 502 15.55 23.28 24.52
C LEU A 502 16.81 23.70 25.28
N TRP A 503 17.99 23.37 24.75
CA TRP A 503 19.26 23.68 25.39
C TRP A 503 19.54 25.19 25.45
N ILE A 504 19.25 25.92 24.37
CA ILE A 504 19.34 27.38 24.34
C ILE A 504 18.45 27.99 25.43
N PHE A 505 17.19 27.55 25.52
CA PHE A 505 16.25 28.02 26.53
C PHE A 505 16.76 27.74 27.95
N LEU A 506 17.16 26.49 28.24
CA LEU A 506 17.62 26.11 29.58
C LEU A 506 18.84 26.92 30.02
N ILE A 507 19.83 27.10 29.15
CA ILE A 507 21.05 27.85 29.46
C ILE A 507 20.76 29.33 29.65
N MET A 508 19.95 29.94 28.77
CA MET A 508 19.56 31.34 28.91
C MET A 508 18.72 31.59 30.17
N MET A 509 17.76 30.70 30.47
CA MET A 509 16.96 30.80 31.68
C MET A 509 17.80 30.65 32.93
N PHE A 510 18.72 29.67 32.95
CA PHE A 510 19.64 29.47 34.06
C PHE A 510 20.52 30.70 34.29
N GLN A 511 21.14 31.23 33.23
CA GLN A 511 21.97 32.43 33.31
C GLN A 511 21.17 33.65 33.80
N GLY A 512 19.97 33.87 33.24
CA GLY A 512 19.11 35.00 33.64
C GLY A 512 18.70 34.92 35.11
N LEU A 513 18.23 33.74 35.55
CA LEU A 513 17.85 33.52 36.94
C LEU A 513 19.03 33.59 37.90
N ALA A 514 20.20 33.07 37.51
CA ALA A 514 21.42 33.19 38.29
C ALA A 514 21.81 34.67 38.49
N ILE A 515 21.82 35.47 37.44
CA ILE A 515 22.12 36.92 37.53
C ILE A 515 21.15 37.64 38.47
N VAL A 516 19.87 37.29 38.43
CA VAL A 516 18.85 37.87 39.34
C VAL A 516 19.10 37.42 40.77
N ALA A 517 19.41 36.14 41.00
CA ALA A 517 19.69 35.58 42.32
C ALA A 517 20.94 36.18 42.96
N PHE A 518 22.04 36.32 42.20
CA PHE A 518 23.30 36.93 42.66
C PHE A 518 23.20 38.44 42.92
N ASN A 519 22.10 39.10 42.52
CA ASN A 519 21.81 40.51 42.78
C ASN A 519 20.71 40.72 43.84
N ASP A 520 20.46 39.72 44.69
CA ASP A 520 19.43 39.73 45.74
C ASP A 520 18.01 40.00 45.21
N GLY A 521 17.72 39.65 43.96
CA GLY A 521 16.43 39.92 43.32
C GLY A 521 16.15 41.40 43.01
N LYS A 522 17.12 42.31 43.22
CA LYS A 522 16.94 43.75 43.00
C LYS A 522 17.15 44.10 41.52
N LEU A 523 16.09 44.49 40.81
CA LEU A 523 16.13 44.92 39.40
C LEU A 523 16.71 46.34 39.23
N ARG A 524 17.99 46.53 39.60
CA ARG A 524 18.72 47.78 39.39
C ARG A 524 19.30 47.84 37.97
N MET A 525 19.70 49.04 37.52
CA MET A 525 20.35 49.25 36.22
C MET A 525 21.58 48.34 36.02
N LYS A 526 22.32 48.05 37.10
CA LYS A 526 23.44 47.08 37.08
C LYS A 526 22.96 45.68 36.68
N THR A 527 21.94 45.16 37.37
CA THR A 527 21.32 43.86 37.09
C THR A 527 20.75 43.81 35.67
N LEU A 528 20.14 44.89 35.18
CA LEU A 528 19.63 44.96 33.80
C LEU A 528 20.77 44.85 32.76
N LYS A 529 21.91 45.52 32.99
CA LYS A 529 23.10 45.41 32.14
C LYS A 529 23.73 44.01 32.16
N GLU A 530 23.69 43.35 33.31
CA GLU A 530 24.16 41.97 33.45
C GLU A 530 23.21 41.00 32.76
N VAL A 531 21.90 41.12 32.92
CA VAL A 531 20.89 40.30 32.22
C VAL A 531 21.00 40.45 30.70
N LEU A 532 21.41 41.61 30.20
CA LEU A 532 21.67 41.78 28.77
C LEU A 532 22.77 40.85 28.23
N SER A 533 23.66 40.27 29.06
CA SER A 533 24.62 39.22 28.66
C SER A 533 23.97 37.99 27.99
N LEU A 534 22.65 37.81 28.16
CA LEU A 534 21.87 36.79 27.45
C LEU A 534 21.96 36.92 25.91
N GLY A 535 22.18 38.13 25.38
CA GLY A 535 22.37 38.37 23.95
C GLY A 535 23.59 37.63 23.38
N PRO A 536 24.82 37.89 23.89
CA PRO A 536 26.02 37.12 23.57
C PRO A 536 25.82 35.61 23.73
N THR A 537 25.24 35.16 24.86
CA THR A 537 24.99 33.74 25.10
C THR A 537 24.12 33.12 24.02
N PHE A 538 23.01 33.77 23.63
CA PHE A 538 22.14 33.26 22.58
C PHE A 538 22.89 33.03 21.26
N VAL A 539 23.70 34.01 20.84
CA VAL A 539 24.44 33.92 19.57
C VAL A 539 25.58 32.91 19.63
N ILE A 540 26.27 32.79 20.78
CA ILE A 540 27.29 31.75 21.02
C ILE A 540 26.65 30.35 20.93
N MET A 541 25.48 30.17 21.52
CA MET A 541 24.76 28.90 21.46
C MET A 541 24.29 28.57 20.05
N LYS A 542 23.88 29.58 19.26
CA LYS A 542 23.57 29.42 17.82
C LYS A 542 24.81 29.10 16.98
N PHE A 543 25.97 29.63 17.35
CA PHE A 543 27.23 29.24 16.74
C PHE A 543 27.60 27.80 17.06
N PHE A 544 27.42 27.36 18.32
CA PHE A 544 27.64 25.97 18.72
C PHE A 544 26.70 25.00 17.99
N GLU A 545 25.42 25.35 17.82
CA GLU A 545 24.47 24.62 16.95
C GLU A 545 25.05 24.44 15.53
N SER A 546 25.60 25.51 14.95
CA SER A 546 26.20 25.48 13.60
C SER A 546 27.50 24.65 13.53
N VAL A 547 28.28 24.59 14.62
CA VAL A 547 29.46 23.71 14.71
C VAL A 547 29.02 22.25 14.76
N LEU A 548 27.98 21.93 15.53
CA LEU A 548 27.44 20.57 15.58
C LEU A 548 26.83 20.14 14.24
N ASP A 549 26.16 21.03 13.51
CA ASP A 549 25.71 20.76 12.14
C ASP A 549 26.87 20.29 11.24
N ILE A 550 28.04 20.92 11.36
CA ILE A 550 29.24 20.55 10.59
C ILE A 550 29.80 19.20 11.04
N LEU A 551 29.95 19.00 12.35
CA LEU A 551 30.53 17.77 12.90
C LEU A 551 29.68 16.55 12.60
N MET A 552 28.36 16.66 12.74
CA MET A 552 27.42 15.57 12.48
C MET A 552 27.32 15.23 11.00
N MET A 553 27.50 16.21 10.12
CA MET A 553 27.44 15.99 8.67
C MET A 553 28.77 15.53 8.06
N PHE A 554 29.85 15.45 8.86
CA PHE A 554 31.21 15.10 8.41
C PHE A 554 31.27 13.81 7.57
N GLY A 555 30.48 12.79 7.91
CA GLY A 555 30.39 11.52 7.18
C GLY A 555 29.50 11.52 5.93
N ALA A 556 28.64 12.53 5.76
CA ALA A 556 27.64 12.61 4.69
C ALA A 556 27.93 13.71 3.64
N TYR A 557 28.93 14.57 3.85
CA TYR A 557 29.24 15.69 2.93
C TYR A 557 29.39 15.30 1.45
N SER A 558 29.92 14.11 1.15
CA SER A 558 30.10 13.68 -0.25
C SER A 558 28.80 13.27 -0.93
N THR A 559 27.74 12.95 -0.17
CA THR A 559 26.45 12.47 -0.68
C THR A 559 25.32 13.47 -0.48
N THR A 560 25.49 14.47 0.38
CA THR A 560 24.49 15.50 0.67
C THR A 560 24.37 16.57 -0.42
N ARG A 561 23.15 17.09 -0.63
CA ARG A 561 22.87 18.15 -1.63
C ARG A 561 23.76 19.37 -1.39
N ARG A 562 24.38 19.91 -2.46
CA ARG A 562 25.24 21.11 -2.40
C ARG A 562 24.57 22.30 -1.71
N LEU A 563 23.26 22.48 -1.91
CA LEU A 563 22.47 23.52 -1.25
C LEU A 563 22.44 23.37 0.27
N ALA A 564 22.33 22.15 0.82
CA ALA A 564 22.33 21.93 2.26
C ALA A 564 23.72 22.21 2.87
N ILE A 565 24.79 21.81 2.15
CA ILE A 565 26.18 22.08 2.54
C ILE A 565 26.46 23.59 2.57
N THR A 566 26.07 24.31 1.51
CA THR A 566 26.22 25.78 1.46
C THR A 566 25.45 26.44 2.59
N ARG A 567 24.27 25.94 2.96
CA ARG A 567 23.48 26.46 4.07
C ARG A 567 24.22 26.35 5.39
N ILE A 568 24.75 25.18 5.70
CA ILE A 568 25.47 24.91 6.95
C ILE A 568 26.71 25.81 7.02
N PHE A 569 27.44 25.95 5.92
CA PHE A 569 28.60 26.84 5.86
C PHE A 569 28.23 28.32 6.05
N VAL A 570 27.18 28.80 5.38
CA VAL A 570 26.71 30.19 5.53
C VAL A 570 26.21 30.46 6.95
N ARG A 571 25.48 29.51 7.56
CA ARG A 571 25.04 29.62 8.97
C ARG A 571 26.22 29.69 9.92
N PHE A 572 27.23 28.84 9.72
CA PHE A 572 28.45 28.86 10.52
C PHE A 572 29.17 30.21 10.44
N LEU A 573 29.36 30.77 9.23
CA LEU A 573 29.96 32.09 9.07
C LEU A 573 29.10 33.20 9.70
N TRP A 574 27.78 33.17 9.47
CA TRP A 574 26.86 34.17 9.99
C TRP A 574 26.86 34.20 11.53
N PHE A 575 26.65 33.05 12.18
CA PHE A 575 26.63 32.96 13.63
C PHE A 575 28.02 33.11 14.26
N GLY A 576 29.09 32.74 13.55
CA GLY A 576 30.47 33.01 13.96
C GLY A 576 30.76 34.51 14.01
N CYS A 577 30.49 35.24 12.92
CA CYS A 577 30.65 36.69 12.87
C CYS A 577 29.75 37.41 13.88
N ALA A 578 28.49 36.98 14.00
CA ALA A 578 27.56 37.55 14.97
C ALA A 578 28.01 37.30 16.41
N SER A 579 28.53 36.11 16.72
CA SER A 579 29.04 35.76 18.06
C SER A 579 30.19 36.68 18.47
N VAL A 580 31.16 36.90 17.56
CA VAL A 580 32.28 37.82 17.78
C VAL A 580 31.78 39.27 17.93
N LEU A 581 30.95 39.74 17.01
CA LEU A 581 30.48 41.13 16.99
C LEU A 581 29.63 41.47 18.23
N ILE A 582 28.65 40.64 18.57
CA ILE A 582 27.73 40.89 19.69
C ILE A 582 28.47 40.77 21.03
N SER A 583 29.38 39.81 21.17
CA SER A 583 30.23 39.70 22.36
C SER A 583 31.17 40.88 22.49
N TYR A 584 31.79 41.33 21.39
CA TYR A 584 32.64 42.53 21.36
C TYR A 584 31.89 43.79 21.78
N LEU A 585 30.71 44.02 21.18
CA LEU A 585 29.86 45.18 21.50
C LEU A 585 29.44 45.17 22.97
N TYR A 586 29.12 44.00 23.53
CA TYR A 586 28.77 43.85 24.94
C TYR A 586 29.96 44.17 25.85
N ILE A 587 31.10 43.52 25.65
CA ILE A 587 32.30 43.69 26.49
C ILE A 587 32.80 45.14 26.42
N LYS A 588 32.93 45.69 25.21
CA LYS A 588 33.40 47.07 25.02
C LYS A 588 32.40 48.09 25.57
N GLY A 589 31.10 47.82 25.43
CA GLY A 589 30.05 48.65 26.03
C GLY A 589 30.04 48.64 27.57
N LEU A 590 30.56 47.58 28.21
CA LEU A 590 30.78 47.51 29.66
C LEU A 590 32.07 48.22 30.10
N GLN A 591 33.12 48.18 29.29
CA GLN A 591 34.43 48.76 29.61
C GLN A 591 34.51 50.28 29.40
N GLU A 592 33.66 50.86 28.55
CA GLU A 592 33.69 52.28 28.25
C GLU A 592 33.22 53.13 29.46
N PRO A 593 34.05 54.03 30.02
CA PRO A 593 33.71 54.78 31.22
C PRO A 593 32.52 55.68 30.94
N SER A 594 31.49 55.61 31.78
CA SER A 594 30.29 56.43 31.65
C SER A 594 30.65 57.90 31.77
N ARG A 595 30.72 58.62 30.64
CA ARG A 595 30.73 60.08 30.65
C ARG A 595 29.37 60.53 31.22
N THR A 596 29.39 60.98 32.46
CA THR A 596 28.32 61.73 33.14
C THR A 596 26.93 61.08 33.04
N ASN A 597 26.61 60.16 33.95
CA ASN A 597 25.28 59.55 34.17
C ASN A 597 24.55 58.92 32.95
N GLY A 598 25.21 58.80 31.79
CA GLY A 598 24.68 58.18 30.58
C GLY A 598 25.20 56.76 30.35
N THR A 599 24.40 55.91 29.71
CA THR A 599 24.87 54.63 29.13
C THR A 599 25.86 54.91 27.98
N SER A 600 26.96 54.15 27.94
CA SER A 600 27.98 54.20 26.87
C SER A 600 27.34 54.20 25.48
N ALA A 601 27.91 54.95 24.53
CA ALA A 601 27.42 55.02 23.16
C ALA A 601 27.45 53.64 22.49
N ILE A 602 28.51 52.86 22.75
CA ILE A 602 28.65 51.48 22.26
C ILE A 602 27.59 50.56 22.89
N PHE A 603 27.29 50.74 24.17
CA PHE A 603 26.22 49.99 24.83
C PHE A 603 24.82 50.34 24.30
N LYS A 604 24.58 51.60 23.92
CA LYS A 604 23.33 52.01 23.24
C LYS A 604 23.20 51.35 21.87
N ILE A 605 24.29 51.28 21.09
CA ILE A 605 24.33 50.58 19.80
C ILE A 605 23.99 49.10 20.01
N TYR A 606 24.60 48.47 21.03
CA TYR A 606 24.32 47.09 21.39
C TYR A 606 22.84 46.82 21.72
N ILE A 607 22.24 47.66 22.57
CA ILE A 607 20.80 47.57 22.89
C ILE A 607 19.95 47.75 21.63
N PHE A 608 20.31 48.69 20.76
CA PHE A 608 19.57 48.97 19.54
C PHE A 608 19.60 47.77 18.57
N VAL A 609 20.77 47.14 18.40
CA VAL A 609 20.92 45.93 17.56
C VAL A 609 20.06 44.78 18.10
N LEU A 610 20.12 44.51 19.41
CA LEU A 610 19.27 43.49 20.05
C LEU A 610 17.78 43.82 19.96
N GLY A 611 17.42 45.09 20.17
CA GLY A 611 16.06 45.57 20.09
C GLY A 611 15.46 45.41 18.70
N ILE A 612 16.20 45.76 17.64
CA ILE A 612 15.79 45.52 16.25
C ILE A 612 15.58 44.04 16.00
N TYR A 613 16.54 43.21 16.41
CA TYR A 613 16.45 41.76 16.19
C TYR A 613 15.22 41.16 16.89
N ALA A 614 15.01 41.50 18.17
CA ALA A 614 13.84 41.04 18.93
C ALA A 614 12.53 41.56 18.33
N ALA A 615 12.47 42.84 17.94
CA ALA A 615 11.29 43.43 17.30
C ALA A 615 10.98 42.76 15.96
N ALA A 616 11.99 42.49 15.13
CA ALA A 616 11.83 41.78 13.87
C ALA A 616 11.31 40.35 14.10
N GLN A 617 11.85 39.63 15.09
CA GLN A 617 11.41 38.26 15.41
C GLN A 617 9.97 38.22 15.92
N LEU A 618 9.59 39.16 16.79
CA LEU A 618 8.22 39.30 17.28
C LEU A 618 7.25 39.66 16.16
N LEU A 619 7.64 40.58 15.27
CA LEU A 619 6.83 40.97 14.12
C LEU A 619 6.61 39.80 13.16
N VAL A 620 7.66 39.05 12.82
CA VAL A 620 7.53 37.84 11.98
C VAL A 620 6.64 36.80 12.66
N SER A 621 6.85 36.53 13.95
CA SER A 621 6.04 35.55 14.70
C SER A 621 4.57 35.96 14.76
N PHE A 622 4.29 37.25 14.93
CA PHE A 622 2.95 37.81 14.91
C PHE A 622 2.30 37.70 13.52
N LEU A 623 3.01 38.05 12.46
CA LEU A 623 2.51 37.93 11.08
C LEU A 623 2.19 36.47 10.74
N MET A 624 3.05 35.53 11.12
CA MET A 624 2.84 34.10 10.84
C MET A 624 1.67 33.47 11.63
N ARG A 625 1.16 34.14 12.67
CA ARG A 625 -0.07 33.72 13.37
C ARG A 625 -1.30 33.84 12.46
N ILE A 626 -1.32 34.84 11.59
CA ILE A 626 -2.46 35.15 10.72
C ILE A 626 -2.49 34.14 9.54
N PRO A 627 -3.55 33.31 9.39
CA PRO A 627 -3.63 32.31 8.30
C PRO A 627 -3.52 32.92 6.90
N ALA A 628 -4.04 34.13 6.70
CA ALA A 628 -3.95 34.83 5.42
C ALA A 628 -2.50 35.21 5.07
N CYS A 629 -1.75 35.76 6.02
CA CYS A 629 -0.33 36.05 5.85
C CYS A 629 0.46 34.77 5.56
N ARG A 630 0.15 33.66 6.23
CA ARG A 630 0.75 32.34 5.93
C ARG A 630 0.53 31.92 4.49
N LYS A 631 -0.73 31.97 4.02
CA LYS A 631 -1.08 31.60 2.65
C LYS A 631 -0.35 32.46 1.62
N VAL A 632 -0.23 33.76 1.89
CA VAL A 632 0.54 34.69 1.03
C VAL A 632 2.04 34.35 1.07
N THR A 633 2.62 34.13 2.23
CA THR A 633 4.04 33.77 2.38
C THR A 633 4.38 32.44 1.69
N ASP A 634 3.47 31.47 1.69
CA ASP A 634 3.64 30.21 0.97
C ASP A 634 3.43 30.35 -0.55
N GLN A 635 2.52 31.22 -0.99
CA GLN A 635 2.37 31.58 -2.41
C GLN A 635 3.60 32.33 -2.94
N CYS A 636 4.20 33.19 -2.11
CA CYS A 636 5.39 33.98 -2.42
C CYS A 636 6.71 33.19 -2.31
N ASP A 637 6.69 31.88 -2.04
CA ASP A 637 7.91 31.02 -2.05
C ASP A 637 8.61 30.92 -3.41
N HIS A 638 7.97 31.45 -4.45
CA HIS A 638 8.54 31.61 -5.78
C HIS A 638 9.54 32.76 -5.85
N TRP A 639 9.49 33.73 -4.92
CA TRP A 639 10.39 34.88 -4.93
C TRP A 639 11.76 34.51 -4.36
N PRO A 640 12.88 34.82 -5.07
CA PRO A 640 14.22 34.42 -4.67
C PRO A 640 14.62 34.90 -3.27
N VAL A 641 14.18 36.11 -2.89
CA VAL A 641 14.51 36.73 -1.60
C VAL A 641 13.81 36.01 -0.44
N ILE A 642 12.49 35.80 -0.53
CA ILE A 642 11.71 35.09 0.49
C ILE A 642 12.21 33.65 0.61
N ARG A 643 12.51 33.01 -0.53
CA ARG A 643 13.10 31.67 -0.59
C ARG A 643 14.44 31.61 0.13
N PHE A 644 15.31 32.60 -0.04
CA PHE A 644 16.60 32.68 0.64
C PHE A 644 16.43 32.81 2.17
N PHE A 645 15.58 33.71 2.64
CA PHE A 645 15.34 33.90 4.09
C PHE A 645 14.71 32.68 4.75
N LYS A 646 13.73 32.03 4.09
CA LYS A 646 13.15 30.77 4.55
C LYS A 646 14.19 29.65 4.57
N TRP A 647 15.01 29.53 3.52
CA TRP A 647 16.09 28.55 3.44
C TRP A 647 17.14 28.75 4.54
N MET A 648 17.47 29.98 4.92
CA MET A 648 18.37 30.25 6.05
C MET A 648 17.79 29.72 7.38
N HIS A 649 16.48 29.85 7.59
CA HIS A 649 15.79 29.42 8.82
C HIS A 649 15.51 27.91 8.87
N GLN A 650 14.98 27.31 7.80
CA GLN A 650 14.59 25.90 7.76
C GLN A 650 14.96 25.25 6.43
N GLU A 651 15.39 23.98 6.49
CA GLU A 651 15.65 23.22 5.27
C GLU A 651 14.34 22.94 4.54
N ARG A 652 14.39 22.93 3.22
CA ARG A 652 13.22 22.64 2.40
C ARG A 652 13.07 21.12 2.31
N TYR A 653 12.40 20.53 3.29
CA TYR A 653 11.91 19.16 3.20
C TYR A 653 10.53 19.13 2.53
N TYR A 654 10.22 18.03 1.85
CA TYR A 654 8.88 17.79 1.30
C TYR A 654 7.91 17.42 2.43
N VAL A 655 8.29 16.44 3.25
CA VAL A 655 7.52 15.96 4.41
C VAL A 655 7.51 17.03 5.51
N GLY A 656 6.34 17.26 6.12
CA GLY A 656 6.16 18.24 7.20
C GLY A 656 5.99 19.69 6.73
N ARG A 657 6.07 19.98 5.42
CA ARG A 657 5.95 21.35 4.91
C ARG A 657 4.50 21.85 5.05
N GLY A 658 4.32 22.93 5.80
CA GLY A 658 2.99 23.49 6.06
C GLY A 658 2.17 22.73 7.11
N MET A 659 2.76 21.72 7.77
CA MET A 659 2.16 21.09 8.95
C MET A 659 2.32 22.02 10.15
N TYR A 660 1.36 22.92 10.31
CA TYR A 660 1.17 23.71 11.52
C TYR A 660 -0.16 23.28 12.13
N GLU A 661 -0.13 22.67 13.31
CA GLU A 661 -1.31 22.13 13.97
C GLU A 661 -2.12 23.24 14.67
N GLY A 662 -1.49 24.38 15.00
CA GLY A 662 -2.12 25.52 15.66
C GLY A 662 -1.64 26.90 15.20
N THR A 663 -2.40 27.94 15.57
CA THR A 663 -2.01 29.35 15.36
C THR A 663 -0.85 29.80 16.25
N PHE A 664 -0.55 29.04 17.31
CA PHE A 664 0.48 29.34 18.32
C PHE A 664 1.81 28.62 18.12
N ASP A 665 1.92 27.73 17.12
CA ASP A 665 3.14 26.92 16.93
C ASP A 665 4.38 27.77 16.58
N PHE A 666 4.18 28.99 16.07
CA PHE A 666 5.25 29.95 15.77
C PHE A 666 5.79 30.71 17.00
N LEU A 667 5.18 30.55 18.17
CA LEU A 667 5.63 31.18 19.42
C LEU A 667 6.77 30.37 20.10
N LYS A 668 6.95 29.12 19.69
CA LYS A 668 8.06 28.22 20.08
C LYS A 668 9.25 28.34 19.14
#